data_AF-A0A914P931-F1
#
_entry.id   AF-A0A914P931-F1
#
_cell.length_a   1.000
_cell.length_b   1.000
_cell.length_c   1.000
_cell.angle_alpha   90.00
_cell.angle_beta   90.00
_cell.angle_gamma   90.00
#
_symmetry.space_group_name_H-M   'P 1'
#
loop_
_entity.id
_entity.type
_entity.pdbx_description
1 polymer ?
#
loop_
_entity_poly.entity_id
_entity_poly.type
_entity_poly.pdbx_seq_one_letter_code
_entity_poly.pdbx_strand_id
1 'polypeptide(L)'
;MSPFDLLFKFTLFDVTECLLILILEAMAEMEETDRSFEDPLNQYNWQHISDMCAYSLVSGKANFNLLLENLVNQLTSLKYRKARGELMRVVLQYISVHVSAAIRAEKTGKIEFSFYPKLVELYNLLYHEDTSEVSTSAEQMKLVRFFAPTAIWLNLLAVKNTDVIIEPPPKLVRYVNFIENLLTSDSKAEKDGFITVIANSSQLNVRQAKTQNERKDTGRPEIFQKHFCDIVYREIQKPLNNHTSFWPLPYGKRALNGGKALDITLLSCLSFNAGQSLFKYLQEEWNQRMTRNEFPSPGLIETIARMTFMGDFKGSIKSMVNIFLRKVKQEPNLPHYHLLILSEFFTCRVKVINDYSICPTFFVKTYSLMPGYCRNFGAAAIQRYATFEHQFLRIFCYSSPFIFIQCIKVMMAMATQQHEKHNYVPFTSATDFGNGKTAASSEISSLILLQYYRTYKLIMPSTLFPTSSQELEVHDNNVIETQKISAATKKWIPEKFQQIKIAEFPSFTYIQNLLSMIDQDDIYQFNAQNEMHFRNDSHFRILLLLFNLVCQNPQQRPQSFPHFGYRLLNFYNSHYLISATNVLVDYLISTLKEFKDSAASISKYIHLRNCINEFIFYHNFISFDRFLLQFVTHPSDNESIILMLEFTKILLIDNQPVDERLNFLIDILPSHYDISFCNSQTFFIGIKEYYDRFPEPTYYERANSDQNYPIQDDEHLPIYYSNLMEKLLPIVDHIFHRAIEQELHDDFFFPMVTRLTAVYKYHRKLYYINLKCISIGYFQ
;
A
#
# COMPACT_ATOMS: atom_id res chain seq x y z
N MET A 1 4.71 -14.01 -10.79
CA MET A 1 5.73 -14.95 -10.30
C MET A 1 6.25 -14.46 -8.97
N SER A 2 6.09 -15.23 -7.90
CA SER A 2 6.68 -14.94 -6.58
C SER A 2 8.20 -15.10 -6.63
N PRO A 3 8.97 -14.57 -5.66
CA PRO A 3 10.41 -14.86 -5.52
C PRO A 3 10.70 -16.37 -5.54
N PHE A 4 9.78 -17.18 -5.00
CA PHE A 4 9.85 -18.63 -5.01
C PHE A 4 9.69 -19.24 -6.40
N ASP A 5 8.87 -18.66 -7.28
CA ASP A 5 8.74 -19.14 -8.66
C ASP A 5 10.03 -18.96 -9.48
N LEU A 6 10.91 -18.02 -9.09
CA LEU A 6 12.24 -17.89 -9.69
C LEU A 6 13.18 -18.97 -9.16
N LEU A 7 13.21 -19.20 -7.85
CA LEU A 7 14.00 -20.27 -7.22
C LEU A 7 13.65 -21.64 -7.83
N PHE A 8 12.35 -21.92 -8.01
CA PHE A 8 11.85 -23.18 -8.58
C PHE A 8 12.01 -23.31 -10.10
N LYS A 9 12.30 -22.23 -10.84
CA LYS A 9 12.61 -22.31 -12.27
C LYS A 9 14.08 -22.63 -12.55
N PHE A 10 14.96 -22.40 -11.58
CA PHE A 10 16.41 -22.57 -11.73
C PHE A 10 16.96 -23.81 -11.01
N THR A 11 16.14 -24.53 -10.25
CA THR A 11 16.54 -25.80 -9.61
C THR A 11 16.34 -26.98 -10.55
N LEU A 12 17.42 -27.69 -10.87
CA LEU A 12 17.43 -29.05 -11.44
C LEU A 12 16.89 -30.13 -10.45
N PHE A 13 16.46 -29.72 -9.25
CA PHE A 13 16.06 -30.59 -8.14
C PHE A 13 14.53 -30.65 -7.96
N ASP A 14 14.01 -31.80 -7.51
CA ASP A 14 12.61 -31.96 -7.10
C ASP A 14 12.32 -31.08 -5.88
N VAL A 15 11.28 -30.25 -5.95
CA VAL A 15 10.85 -29.37 -4.86
C VAL A 15 10.56 -30.17 -3.59
N THR A 16 10.04 -31.40 -3.73
CA THR A 16 9.74 -32.29 -2.62
C THR A 16 11.01 -32.66 -1.84
N GLU A 17 12.11 -32.93 -2.54
CA GLU A 17 13.40 -33.26 -1.96
C GLU A 17 14.02 -32.05 -1.26
N CYS A 18 13.95 -30.87 -1.88
CA CYS A 18 14.40 -29.63 -1.23
C CYS A 18 13.67 -29.35 0.09
N LEU A 19 12.33 -29.54 0.12
CA LEU A 19 11.55 -29.37 1.34
C LEU A 19 11.94 -30.39 2.41
N LEU A 20 12.16 -31.64 2.03
CA LEU A 20 12.65 -32.69 2.93
C LEU A 20 13.97 -32.28 3.59
N ILE A 21 14.96 -31.85 2.80
CA ILE A 21 16.27 -31.44 3.29
C ILE A 21 16.14 -30.27 4.26
N LEU A 22 15.38 -29.22 3.90
CA LEU A 22 15.18 -28.05 4.75
C LEU A 22 14.53 -28.41 6.09
N ILE A 23 13.55 -29.33 6.09
CA ILE A 23 12.92 -29.81 7.32
C ILE A 23 13.93 -30.57 8.17
N LEU A 24 14.69 -31.50 7.57
CA LEU A 24 15.65 -32.33 8.31
C LEU A 24 16.81 -31.51 8.88
N GLU A 25 17.34 -30.55 8.13
CA GLU A 25 18.34 -29.57 8.58
C GLU A 25 17.82 -28.76 9.78
N ALA A 26 16.61 -28.20 9.68
CA ALA A 26 16.03 -27.45 10.79
C ALA A 26 15.74 -28.34 12.01
N MET A 27 15.38 -29.60 11.82
CA MET A 27 15.26 -30.55 12.93
C MET A 27 16.60 -30.87 13.57
N ALA A 28 17.65 -31.10 12.77
CA ALA A 28 19.01 -31.37 13.24
C ALA A 28 19.57 -30.19 14.02
N GLU A 29 19.44 -28.97 13.49
CA GLU A 29 19.84 -27.72 14.16
C GLU A 29 19.14 -27.63 15.53
N MET A 30 17.84 -27.89 15.59
CA MET A 30 17.13 -27.86 16.87
C MET A 30 17.66 -28.88 17.88
N GLU A 31 18.08 -30.07 17.47
CA GLU A 31 18.71 -31.06 18.37
C GLU A 31 20.00 -30.52 18.98
N GLU A 32 20.83 -29.83 18.18
CA GLU A 32 22.13 -29.34 18.59
C GLU A 32 22.08 -28.03 19.39
N THR A 33 21.09 -27.16 19.15
CA THR A 33 21.06 -25.85 19.81
C THR A 33 20.51 -25.92 21.24
N ASP A 34 21.11 -25.17 22.16
CA ASP A 34 20.52 -24.91 23.49
C ASP A 34 19.46 -23.79 23.47
N ARG A 35 19.24 -23.17 22.30
CA ARG A 35 18.28 -22.07 22.17
C ARG A 35 16.86 -22.59 22.34
N SER A 36 16.03 -21.79 23.02
CA SER A 36 14.62 -22.08 23.19
C SER A 36 13.88 -22.03 21.83
N PHE A 37 12.73 -22.70 21.73
CA PHE A 37 11.87 -22.59 20.54
C PHE A 37 11.25 -21.20 20.36
N GLU A 38 11.30 -20.39 21.42
CA GLU A 38 10.89 -19.00 21.45
C GLU A 38 11.98 -18.05 20.94
N ASP A 39 13.19 -18.55 20.69
CA ASP A 39 14.26 -17.73 20.11
C ASP A 39 13.82 -17.20 18.73
N PRO A 40 13.95 -15.88 18.47
CA PRO A 40 13.50 -15.28 17.22
C PRO A 40 14.07 -15.94 15.96
N LEU A 41 15.30 -16.45 16.01
CA LEU A 41 15.92 -17.12 14.86
C LEU A 41 15.24 -18.46 14.58
N ASN A 42 14.98 -19.24 15.62
CA ASN A 42 14.28 -20.53 15.52
C ASN A 42 12.85 -20.33 15.02
N GLN A 43 12.13 -19.35 15.57
CA GLN A 43 10.78 -19.01 15.11
C GLN A 43 10.77 -18.58 13.64
N TYR A 44 11.72 -17.76 13.24
CA TYR A 44 11.87 -17.30 11.86
C TYR A 44 12.10 -18.50 10.91
N ASN A 45 13.05 -19.38 11.21
CA ASN A 45 13.36 -20.55 10.37
C ASN A 45 12.14 -21.46 10.18
N TRP A 46 11.48 -21.84 11.27
CA TRP A 46 10.32 -22.73 11.21
C TRP A 46 9.09 -22.10 10.55
N GLN A 47 8.87 -20.80 10.75
CA GLN A 47 7.82 -20.07 10.05
C GLN A 47 8.06 -20.10 8.53
N HIS A 48 9.28 -19.79 8.08
CA HIS A 48 9.61 -19.83 6.65
C HIS A 48 9.46 -21.21 6.03
N ILE A 49 9.86 -22.28 6.74
CA ILE A 49 9.65 -23.66 6.29
C ILE A 49 8.16 -23.96 6.16
N SER A 50 7.36 -23.60 7.17
CA SER A 50 5.90 -23.76 7.14
C SER A 50 5.28 -23.07 5.92
N ASP A 51 5.66 -21.83 5.64
CA ASP A 51 5.12 -21.04 4.53
C ASP A 51 5.55 -21.62 3.18
N MET A 52 6.79 -22.09 3.07
CA MET A 52 7.34 -22.74 1.88
C MET A 52 6.67 -24.07 1.58
N CYS A 53 6.45 -24.90 2.59
CA CYS A 53 5.72 -26.15 2.48
C CYS A 53 4.28 -25.88 2.06
N ALA A 54 3.58 -24.96 2.73
CA ALA A 54 2.22 -24.59 2.40
C ALA A 54 2.11 -24.11 0.94
N TYR A 55 3.01 -23.22 0.50
CA TYR A 55 3.03 -22.70 -0.87
C TYR A 55 3.26 -23.79 -1.91
N SER A 56 4.31 -24.59 -1.75
CA SER A 56 4.73 -25.59 -2.73
C SER A 56 3.67 -26.68 -2.89
N LEU A 57 3.01 -27.05 -1.79
CA LEU A 57 1.95 -28.05 -1.80
C LEU A 57 0.64 -27.50 -2.38
N VAL A 58 0.20 -26.29 -1.99
CA VAL A 58 -1.00 -25.64 -2.58
C VAL A 58 -0.85 -25.43 -4.09
N SER A 59 0.36 -25.14 -4.55
CA SER A 59 0.63 -24.95 -5.98
C SER A 59 0.82 -26.24 -6.76
N GLY A 60 0.73 -27.41 -6.11
CA GLY A 60 0.92 -28.72 -6.75
C GLY A 60 2.35 -28.98 -7.21
N LYS A 61 3.34 -28.24 -6.67
CA LYS A 61 4.76 -28.37 -7.04
C LYS A 61 5.52 -29.40 -6.20
N ALA A 62 4.97 -29.81 -5.07
CA ALA A 62 5.53 -30.84 -4.18
C ALA A 62 4.54 -31.97 -3.95
N ASN A 63 5.04 -33.20 -3.77
CA ASN A 63 4.23 -34.38 -3.48
C ASN A 63 4.29 -34.71 -1.98
N PHE A 64 3.15 -34.61 -1.30
CA PHE A 64 3.08 -34.85 0.13
C PHE A 64 3.26 -36.31 0.54
N ASN A 65 2.72 -37.26 -0.23
CA ASN A 65 2.87 -38.68 0.07
C ASN A 65 4.36 -39.05 0.07
N LEU A 66 5.08 -38.60 -0.97
CA LEU A 66 6.52 -38.79 -1.10
C LEU A 66 7.29 -38.06 0.02
N LEU A 67 6.90 -36.83 0.36
CA LEU A 67 7.50 -36.09 1.47
C LEU A 67 7.35 -36.84 2.80
N LEU A 68 6.15 -37.32 3.13
CA LEU A 68 5.88 -38.07 4.35
C LEU A 68 6.65 -39.39 4.39
N GLU A 69 6.64 -40.14 3.28
CA GLU A 69 7.37 -41.41 3.19
C GLU A 69 8.86 -41.19 3.45
N ASN A 70 9.45 -40.19 2.79
CA ASN A 70 10.86 -39.86 2.98
C ASN A 70 11.17 -39.34 4.39
N LEU A 71 10.29 -38.53 4.97
CA LEU A 71 10.42 -38.08 6.36
C LEU A 71 10.44 -39.25 7.34
N VAL A 72 9.51 -40.20 7.19
CA VAL A 72 9.45 -41.41 8.03
C VAL A 72 10.74 -42.22 7.89
N ASN A 73 11.18 -42.47 6.67
CA ASN A 73 12.38 -43.26 6.40
C ASN A 73 13.64 -42.62 7.04
N GLN A 74 13.83 -41.30 6.86
CA GLN A 74 14.98 -40.58 7.40
C GLN A 74 14.90 -40.39 8.92
N LEU A 75 13.75 -40.05 9.48
CA LEU A 75 13.60 -39.82 10.92
C LEU A 75 13.63 -41.11 11.75
N THR A 76 13.49 -42.26 11.10
CA THR A 76 13.70 -43.58 11.73
C THR A 76 15.17 -43.82 12.05
N SER A 77 16.08 -43.43 11.15
CA SER A 77 17.53 -43.56 11.38
C SER A 77 18.09 -42.41 12.23
N LEU A 78 17.69 -41.17 11.95
CA LEU A 78 18.25 -39.96 12.56
C LEU A 78 17.75 -39.68 13.98
N LYS A 79 16.54 -40.15 14.33
CA LYS A 79 15.92 -40.00 15.65
C LYS A 79 15.76 -38.55 16.14
N TYR A 80 15.62 -37.56 15.25
CA TYR A 80 15.29 -36.19 15.65
C TYR A 80 13.85 -36.09 16.19
N ARG A 81 13.67 -35.52 17.39
CA ARG A 81 12.40 -35.48 18.12
C ARG A 81 12.11 -34.13 18.79
N LYS A 82 13.11 -33.32 19.10
CA LYS A 82 12.95 -32.05 19.83
C LYS A 82 11.98 -31.11 19.12
N ALA A 83 12.10 -30.97 17.79
CA ALA A 83 11.25 -30.11 16.97
C ALA A 83 9.91 -30.74 16.49
N ARG A 84 9.48 -31.86 17.08
CA ARG A 84 8.27 -32.60 16.65
C ARG A 84 6.99 -31.75 16.56
N GLY A 85 6.83 -30.76 17.45
CA GLY A 85 5.67 -29.87 17.44
C GLY A 85 5.63 -28.96 16.21
N GLU A 86 6.78 -28.43 15.79
CA GLU A 86 6.89 -27.62 14.56
C GLU A 86 6.70 -28.47 13.31
N LEU A 87 7.30 -29.67 13.27
CA LEU A 87 7.06 -30.60 12.17
C LEU A 87 5.56 -30.92 12.02
N MET A 88 4.87 -31.22 13.12
CA MET A 88 3.44 -31.49 13.08
C MET A 88 2.61 -30.27 12.69
N ARG A 89 3.06 -29.04 13.02
CA ARG A 89 2.44 -27.81 12.52
C ARG A 89 2.63 -27.65 11.01
N VAL A 90 3.79 -27.97 10.46
CA VAL A 90 4.02 -27.99 9.00
C VAL A 90 3.10 -29.00 8.33
N VAL A 91 2.98 -30.22 8.88
CA VAL A 91 2.06 -31.25 8.39
C VAL A 91 0.59 -30.79 8.46
N LEU A 92 0.19 -30.09 9.52
CA LEU A 92 -1.15 -29.53 9.67
C LEU A 92 -1.50 -28.54 8.55
N GLN A 93 -0.56 -27.72 8.09
CA GLN A 93 -0.79 -26.80 6.97
C GLN A 93 -1.24 -27.57 5.73
N TYR A 94 -0.56 -28.68 5.44
CA TYR A 94 -0.91 -29.53 4.31
C TYR A 94 -2.28 -30.19 4.48
N ILE A 95 -2.50 -30.87 5.62
CA ILE A 95 -3.74 -31.61 5.86
C ILE A 95 -4.93 -30.66 5.75
N SER A 96 -4.81 -29.45 6.28
CA SER A 96 -5.83 -28.42 6.14
C SER A 96 -6.17 -28.21 4.66
N VAL A 97 -5.18 -27.92 3.82
CA VAL A 97 -5.36 -27.66 2.37
C VAL A 97 -5.94 -28.87 1.63
N HIS A 98 -5.35 -30.05 1.84
CA HIS A 98 -5.74 -31.28 1.14
C HIS A 98 -7.17 -31.69 1.47
N VAL A 99 -7.52 -31.69 2.75
CA VAL A 99 -8.88 -32.02 3.19
C VAL A 99 -9.89 -30.99 2.66
N SER A 100 -9.54 -29.70 2.64
CA SER A 100 -10.42 -28.68 2.04
C SER A 100 -10.63 -28.87 0.54
N ALA A 101 -9.60 -29.27 -0.20
CA ALA A 101 -9.72 -29.63 -1.61
C ALA A 101 -10.63 -30.86 -1.79
N ALA A 102 -10.44 -31.88 -0.95
CA ALA A 102 -11.22 -33.11 -0.98
C ALA A 102 -12.73 -32.87 -0.69
N ILE A 103 -13.06 -32.08 0.33
CA ILE A 103 -14.45 -31.69 0.64
C ILE A 103 -15.09 -30.94 -0.55
N ARG A 104 -14.34 -30.09 -1.26
CA ARG A 104 -14.86 -29.39 -2.46
C ARG A 104 -15.05 -30.33 -3.66
N ALA A 105 -14.23 -31.38 -3.76
CA ALA A 105 -14.26 -32.38 -4.81
C ALA A 105 -15.28 -33.50 -4.57
N GLU A 106 -16.01 -33.50 -3.45
CA GLU A 106 -16.98 -34.52 -3.00
C GLU A 106 -18.10 -34.84 -4.02
N LYS A 107 -18.14 -34.15 -5.17
CA LYS A 107 -18.96 -34.48 -6.34
C LYS A 107 -18.51 -35.76 -7.09
N THR A 108 -17.33 -36.34 -6.84
CA THR A 108 -16.76 -37.39 -7.73
C THR A 108 -16.38 -38.74 -7.10
N GLY A 109 -16.86 -39.11 -5.91
CA GLY A 109 -16.70 -40.47 -5.34
C GLY A 109 -15.96 -40.53 -4.00
N LYS A 110 -15.38 -41.70 -3.68
CA LYS A 110 -14.61 -41.97 -2.45
C LYS A 110 -13.30 -41.16 -2.49
N ILE A 111 -12.96 -40.47 -1.40
CA ILE A 111 -11.74 -39.65 -1.29
C ILE A 111 -10.57 -40.54 -0.87
N GLU A 112 -9.47 -40.48 -1.61
CA GLU A 112 -8.27 -41.30 -1.35
C GLU A 112 -7.32 -40.60 -0.36
N PHE A 113 -7.09 -41.23 0.79
CA PHE A 113 -6.13 -40.83 1.83
C PHE A 113 -4.97 -41.82 1.90
N SER A 114 -4.31 -42.07 0.77
CA SER A 114 -3.15 -42.97 0.68
C SER A 114 -1.95 -42.56 1.56
N PHE A 115 -1.86 -41.30 1.99
CA PHE A 115 -0.88 -40.84 2.99
C PHE A 115 -1.18 -41.30 4.42
N TYR A 116 -2.41 -41.68 4.75
CA TYR A 116 -2.86 -41.85 6.12
C TYR A 116 -2.02 -42.88 6.91
N PRO A 117 -1.67 -44.06 6.36
CA PRO A 117 -0.81 -45.01 7.08
C PRO A 117 0.56 -44.41 7.46
N LYS A 118 1.19 -43.66 6.53
CA LYS A 118 2.47 -43.01 6.78
C LYS A 118 2.38 -41.84 7.76
N LEU A 119 1.24 -41.15 7.79
CA LEU A 119 0.98 -40.12 8.80
C LEU A 119 0.89 -40.72 10.22
N VAL A 120 0.22 -41.87 10.37
CA VAL A 120 0.15 -42.58 11.67
C VAL A 120 1.52 -43.09 12.08
N GLU A 121 2.29 -43.66 11.13
CA GLU A 121 3.67 -44.10 11.36
C GLU A 121 4.57 -42.95 11.84
N LEU A 122 4.50 -41.79 11.17
CA LEU A 122 5.23 -40.59 11.56
C LEU A 122 4.87 -40.13 12.98
N TYR A 123 3.58 -40.11 13.34
CA TYR A 123 3.16 -39.73 14.68
C TYR A 123 3.69 -40.67 15.76
N ASN A 124 3.55 -41.98 15.55
CA ASN A 124 4.05 -42.97 16.50
C ASN A 124 5.56 -42.90 16.67
N LEU A 125 6.28 -42.62 15.58
CA LEU A 125 7.73 -42.40 15.58
C LEU A 125 8.12 -41.19 16.46
N LEU A 126 7.40 -40.08 16.33
CA LEU A 126 7.69 -38.82 17.04
C LEU A 126 7.21 -38.78 18.50
N TYR A 127 6.17 -39.55 18.86
CA TYR A 127 5.49 -39.49 20.16
C TYR A 127 5.51 -40.82 20.93
N HIS A 128 6.57 -41.61 20.76
CA HIS A 128 6.73 -42.92 21.39
C HIS A 128 6.79 -42.86 22.94
N GLU A 129 7.42 -41.85 23.53
CA GLU A 129 7.51 -41.67 24.99
C GLU A 129 6.26 -41.01 25.61
N ASP A 130 5.90 -41.40 26.84
CA ASP A 130 4.82 -40.82 27.64
C ASP A 130 5.19 -39.43 28.18
N THR A 131 5.39 -38.50 27.25
CA THR A 131 5.47 -37.07 27.57
C THR A 131 4.06 -36.55 27.86
N SER A 132 3.59 -36.85 29.06
CA SER A 132 2.27 -36.49 29.60
C SER A 132 2.23 -35.06 30.15
N GLU A 133 2.90 -34.12 29.49
CA GLU A 133 2.81 -32.72 29.88
C GLU A 133 1.68 -32.05 29.11
N VAL A 134 0.50 -31.95 29.74
CA VAL A 134 -0.49 -30.97 29.31
C VAL A 134 0.17 -29.60 29.48
N SER A 135 0.47 -28.92 28.37
CA SER A 135 1.00 -27.56 28.41
C SER A 135 0.05 -26.67 29.21
N THR A 136 0.46 -26.26 30.41
CA THR A 136 -0.21 -25.22 31.22
C THR A 136 0.08 -23.80 30.70
N SER A 137 0.76 -23.70 29.56
CA SER A 137 1.15 -22.41 28.98
C SER A 137 -0.06 -21.63 28.50
N ALA A 138 -0.11 -20.35 28.87
CA ALA A 138 -1.06 -19.37 28.31
C ALA A 138 -0.59 -18.82 26.94
N GLU A 139 0.61 -19.18 26.47
CA GLU A 139 1.14 -18.68 25.20
C GLU A 139 0.56 -19.43 24.00
N GLN A 140 -0.06 -18.68 23.09
CA GLN A 140 -0.76 -19.22 21.92
C GLN A 140 0.12 -20.10 21.02
N MET A 141 1.38 -19.70 20.79
CA MET A 141 2.29 -20.43 19.89
C MET A 141 2.66 -21.81 20.46
N LYS A 142 2.91 -21.91 21.78
CA LYS A 142 3.15 -23.19 22.47
C LYS A 142 1.92 -24.10 22.37
N LEU A 143 0.73 -23.54 22.60
CA LEU A 143 -0.53 -24.29 22.50
C LEU A 143 -0.77 -24.81 21.08
N VAL A 144 -0.55 -23.99 20.04
CA VAL A 144 -0.73 -24.43 18.66
C VAL A 144 0.26 -25.53 18.27
N ARG A 145 1.54 -25.44 18.67
CA ARG A 145 2.54 -26.50 18.44
C ARG A 145 2.12 -27.81 19.13
N PHE A 146 1.63 -27.70 20.37
CA PHE A 146 1.20 -28.86 21.16
C PHE A 146 -0.05 -29.55 20.59
N PHE A 147 -1.06 -28.77 20.20
CA PHE A 147 -2.32 -29.29 19.67
C PHE A 147 -2.31 -29.51 18.15
N ALA A 148 -1.19 -29.26 17.45
CA ALA A 148 -1.09 -29.48 16.00
C ALA A 148 -1.45 -30.92 15.59
N PRO A 149 -0.99 -31.98 16.28
CA PRO A 149 -1.47 -33.34 16.04
C PRO A 149 -2.99 -33.43 16.20
N THR A 150 -3.55 -33.00 17.34
CA THR A 150 -4.99 -33.05 17.57
C THR A 150 -5.80 -32.36 16.46
N ALA A 151 -5.35 -31.20 16.00
CA ALA A 151 -5.97 -30.48 14.89
C ALA A 151 -5.90 -31.27 13.57
N ILE A 152 -4.79 -31.97 13.28
CA ILE A 152 -4.68 -32.84 12.09
C ILE A 152 -5.80 -33.89 12.09
N TRP A 153 -5.96 -34.62 13.20
CA TRP A 153 -6.97 -35.67 13.27
C TRP A 153 -8.40 -35.12 13.24
N LEU A 154 -8.67 -33.99 13.89
CA LEU A 154 -9.98 -33.35 13.82
C LEU A 154 -10.34 -32.93 12.39
N ASN A 155 -9.38 -32.41 11.62
CA ASN A 155 -9.59 -32.09 10.21
C ASN A 155 -9.85 -33.35 9.37
N LEU A 156 -9.11 -34.44 9.60
CA LEU A 156 -9.32 -35.72 8.91
C LEU A 156 -10.71 -36.31 9.23
N LEU A 157 -11.12 -36.30 10.50
CA LEU A 157 -12.43 -36.78 10.98
C LEU A 157 -13.62 -35.95 10.48
N ALA A 158 -13.37 -34.79 9.87
CA ALA A 158 -14.41 -33.99 9.23
C ALA A 158 -14.90 -34.60 7.90
N VAL A 159 -14.09 -35.46 7.26
CA VAL A 159 -14.44 -36.13 6.00
C VAL A 159 -15.13 -37.46 6.28
N LYS A 160 -16.28 -37.71 5.65
CA LYS A 160 -17.09 -38.90 5.90
C LYS A 160 -16.93 -40.02 4.87
N ASN A 161 -16.55 -39.70 3.63
CA ASN A 161 -16.51 -40.65 2.51
C ASN A 161 -15.06 -40.94 2.06
N THR A 162 -14.26 -41.52 2.96
CA THR A 162 -12.85 -41.80 2.74
C THR A 162 -12.60 -43.27 2.41
N ASP A 163 -11.54 -43.54 1.66
CA ASP A 163 -11.06 -44.87 1.31
C ASP A 163 -10.61 -45.69 2.52
N VAL A 164 -10.05 -45.00 3.52
CA VAL A 164 -9.52 -45.55 4.78
C VAL A 164 -10.38 -45.14 5.98
N ILE A 165 -10.44 -46.02 6.99
CA ILE A 165 -11.07 -45.73 8.29
C ILE A 165 -10.12 -44.86 9.11
N ILE A 166 -10.61 -43.68 9.53
CA ILE A 166 -9.83 -42.70 10.28
C ILE A 166 -10.11 -42.88 11.76
N GLU A 167 -9.07 -43.22 12.52
CA GLU A 167 -9.11 -43.36 13.98
C GLU A 167 -7.93 -42.62 14.61
N PRO A 168 -8.18 -41.74 15.59
CA PRO A 168 -7.10 -41.06 16.29
C PRO A 168 -6.25 -42.06 17.10
N PRO A 169 -4.90 -41.92 17.09
CA PRO A 169 -4.02 -42.67 17.97
C PRO A 169 -4.51 -42.61 19.43
N PRO A 170 -4.37 -43.70 20.22
CA PRO A 170 -4.91 -43.77 21.58
C PRO A 170 -4.50 -42.59 22.48
N LYS A 171 -3.25 -42.12 22.34
CA LYS A 171 -2.72 -40.97 23.08
C LYS A 171 -3.39 -39.63 22.71
N LEU A 172 -3.96 -39.50 21.52
CA LEU A 172 -4.64 -38.29 21.04
C LEU A 172 -6.13 -38.23 21.38
N VAL A 173 -6.79 -39.37 21.63
CA VAL A 173 -8.24 -39.44 21.88
C VAL A 173 -8.68 -38.45 22.98
N ARG A 174 -7.93 -38.38 24.09
CA ARG A 174 -8.25 -37.44 25.19
C ARG A 174 -8.25 -35.98 24.75
N TYR A 175 -7.31 -35.60 23.89
CA TYR A 175 -7.18 -34.22 23.40
C TYR A 175 -8.21 -33.91 22.32
N VAL A 176 -8.53 -34.89 21.47
CA VAL A 176 -9.63 -34.79 20.50
C VAL A 176 -10.94 -34.51 21.24
N ASN A 177 -11.26 -35.33 22.26
CA ASN A 177 -12.46 -35.14 23.08
C ASN A 177 -12.45 -33.79 23.81
N PHE A 178 -11.29 -33.36 24.33
CA PHE A 178 -11.14 -32.05 24.98
C PHE A 178 -11.49 -30.89 24.03
N ILE A 179 -10.92 -30.87 22.81
CA ILE A 179 -11.22 -29.83 21.83
C ILE A 179 -12.67 -29.93 21.35
N GLU A 180 -13.22 -31.12 21.14
CA GLU A 180 -14.65 -31.29 20.79
C GLU A 180 -15.57 -30.74 21.88
N ASN A 181 -15.26 -30.95 23.15
CA ASN A 181 -15.99 -30.35 24.28
C ASN A 181 -15.87 -28.83 24.31
N LEU A 182 -14.70 -28.27 23.98
CA LEU A 182 -14.56 -26.82 23.82
C LEU A 182 -15.42 -26.29 22.66
N LEU A 183 -15.53 -27.03 21.56
CA LEU A 183 -16.37 -26.63 20.42
C LEU A 183 -17.87 -26.67 20.75
N THR A 184 -18.30 -27.48 21.71
CA THR A 184 -19.72 -27.57 22.13
C THR A 184 -20.06 -26.68 23.34
N SER A 185 -19.08 -26.29 24.16
CA SER A 185 -19.25 -25.35 25.27
C SER A 185 -19.73 -23.97 24.77
N ASP A 186 -20.55 -23.25 25.53
CA ASP A 186 -20.88 -21.84 25.26
C ASP A 186 -20.03 -20.86 26.10
N SER A 187 -19.14 -21.37 26.98
CA SER A 187 -18.29 -20.56 27.85
C SER A 187 -17.21 -19.82 27.04
N LYS A 188 -17.23 -18.48 27.09
CA LYS A 188 -16.20 -17.64 26.43
C LYS A 188 -14.85 -17.74 27.16
N ALA A 189 -14.85 -17.74 28.49
CA ALA A 189 -13.63 -17.77 29.30
C ALA A 189 -12.78 -19.05 29.09
N GLU A 190 -13.43 -20.18 28.85
CA GLU A 190 -12.75 -21.45 28.52
C GLU A 190 -12.07 -21.42 27.15
N LYS A 191 -12.50 -20.54 26.25
CA LYS A 191 -12.05 -20.48 24.84
C LYS A 191 -10.99 -19.43 24.59
N ASP A 192 -10.94 -18.38 25.39
CA ASP A 192 -10.06 -17.22 25.14
C ASP A 192 -8.58 -17.61 25.07
N GLY A 193 -8.13 -18.61 25.84
CA GLY A 193 -6.76 -19.15 25.76
C GLY A 193 -6.49 -20.10 24.58
N PHE A 194 -7.53 -20.69 23.99
CA PHE A 194 -7.43 -21.74 22.97
C PHE A 194 -7.97 -21.31 21.60
N ILE A 195 -8.22 -20.02 21.39
CA ILE A 195 -8.92 -19.50 20.21
C ILE A 195 -8.25 -19.89 18.88
N THR A 196 -6.91 -19.89 18.83
CA THR A 196 -6.14 -20.30 17.64
C THR A 196 -6.16 -21.83 17.43
N VAL A 197 -6.13 -22.61 18.51
CA VAL A 197 -6.28 -24.07 18.48
C VAL A 197 -7.67 -24.45 17.96
N ILE A 198 -8.71 -23.77 18.46
CA ILE A 198 -10.09 -23.91 17.99
C ILE A 198 -10.19 -23.58 16.50
N ALA A 199 -9.58 -22.49 16.06
CA ALA A 199 -9.57 -22.09 14.65
C ALA A 199 -9.00 -23.20 13.76
N ASN A 200 -7.81 -23.70 14.12
CA ASN A 200 -7.08 -24.70 13.35
C ASN A 200 -7.78 -26.07 13.33
N SER A 201 -8.57 -26.36 14.36
CA SER A 201 -9.25 -27.66 14.54
C SER A 201 -10.67 -27.69 13.98
N SER A 202 -11.34 -26.54 13.85
CA SER A 202 -12.76 -26.46 13.48
C SER A 202 -13.02 -25.96 12.06
N GLN A 203 -12.00 -25.50 11.35
CA GLN A 203 -12.14 -24.88 10.03
C GLN A 203 -12.77 -25.79 8.96
N LEU A 204 -12.68 -27.12 9.11
CA LEU A 204 -13.27 -28.09 8.18
C LEU A 204 -14.47 -28.84 8.77
N ASN A 205 -14.80 -28.60 10.04
CA ASN A 205 -15.87 -29.31 10.73
C ASN A 205 -17.26 -28.86 10.24
N VAL A 206 -17.79 -29.54 9.21
CA VAL A 206 -19.19 -29.44 8.76
C VAL A 206 -20.10 -30.39 9.58
N ARG A 207 -19.79 -30.61 10.86
CA ARG A 207 -20.62 -31.46 11.70
C ARG A 207 -21.91 -30.70 12.04
N GLN A 208 -22.99 -31.11 11.35
CA GLN A 208 -24.41 -30.77 11.55
C GLN A 208 -24.94 -29.54 10.82
N ALA A 209 -25.33 -29.71 9.56
CA ALA A 209 -26.54 -29.07 9.04
C ALA A 209 -27.53 -30.18 8.66
N LYS A 210 -28.13 -30.82 9.66
CA LYS A 210 -29.35 -31.61 9.48
C LYS A 210 -30.53 -30.63 9.54
N THR A 211 -30.73 -29.85 8.48
CA THR A 211 -32.02 -29.23 8.13
C THR A 211 -31.91 -28.73 6.70
N GLN A 212 -32.79 -29.25 5.85
CA GLN A 212 -32.77 -29.09 4.40
C GLN A 212 -33.27 -27.75 3.88
N ASN A 213 -33.57 -26.77 4.73
CA ASN A 213 -34.10 -25.48 4.29
C ASN A 213 -33.28 -24.35 4.89
N GLU A 214 -32.92 -23.39 4.02
CA GLU A 214 -32.15 -22.18 4.29
C GLU A 214 -30.61 -22.34 4.22
N ARG A 215 -30.06 -22.41 3.00
CA ARG A 215 -28.67 -22.01 2.76
C ARG A 215 -28.64 -20.71 1.98
N LYS A 216 -28.31 -19.61 2.67
CA LYS A 216 -27.52 -18.56 2.04
C LYS A 216 -26.08 -19.06 1.95
N ASP A 217 -25.57 -19.05 0.73
CA ASP A 217 -24.42 -19.78 0.21
C ASP A 217 -23.07 -19.18 0.67
N THR A 218 -22.78 -19.17 1.99
CA THR A 218 -21.53 -18.56 2.51
C THR A 218 -20.31 -19.51 2.46
N GLY A 219 -20.53 -20.80 2.18
CA GLY A 219 -19.49 -21.81 1.96
C GLY A 219 -18.54 -22.08 3.14
N ARG A 220 -18.88 -21.65 4.37
CA ARG A 220 -18.06 -21.84 5.59
C ARG A 220 -18.77 -22.70 6.62
N PRO A 221 -18.06 -23.50 7.45
CA PRO A 221 -18.72 -24.24 8.52
C PRO A 221 -19.20 -23.32 9.64
N GLU A 222 -20.44 -23.53 10.08
CA GLU A 222 -21.11 -22.75 11.13
C GLU A 222 -20.32 -22.72 12.45
N ILE A 223 -19.71 -23.87 12.82
CA ILE A 223 -18.87 -24.01 14.02
C ILE A 223 -17.67 -23.05 13.98
N PHE A 224 -16.94 -23.01 12.85
CA PHE A 224 -15.79 -22.13 12.70
C PHE A 224 -16.19 -20.65 12.77
N GLN A 225 -17.34 -20.29 12.16
CA GLN A 225 -17.84 -18.93 12.23
C GLN A 225 -18.21 -18.53 13.67
N LYS A 226 -19.06 -19.32 14.33
CA LYS A 226 -19.56 -19.04 15.70
C LYS A 226 -18.42 -18.98 16.73
N HIS A 227 -17.49 -19.93 16.66
CA HIS A 227 -16.50 -20.13 17.72
C HIS A 227 -15.14 -19.49 17.45
N PHE A 228 -14.93 -18.93 16.26
CA PHE A 228 -13.70 -18.20 15.94
C PHE A 228 -13.99 -16.84 15.31
N CYS A 229 -14.53 -16.79 14.08
CA CYS A 229 -14.70 -15.53 13.35
C CYS A 229 -15.51 -14.49 14.12
N ASP A 230 -16.65 -14.86 14.69
CA ASP A 230 -17.53 -13.93 15.41
C ASP A 230 -16.94 -13.47 16.74
N ILE A 231 -16.09 -14.28 17.39
CA ILE A 231 -15.36 -13.88 18.61
C ILE A 231 -14.28 -12.86 18.23
N VAL A 232 -13.47 -13.20 17.23
CA VAL A 232 -12.38 -12.35 16.71
C VAL A 232 -12.93 -11.01 16.23
N TYR A 233 -14.02 -11.02 15.47
CA TYR A 233 -14.65 -9.79 14.97
C TYR A 233 -15.19 -8.92 16.10
N ARG A 234 -15.80 -9.50 17.13
CA ARG A 234 -16.24 -8.75 18.32
C ARG A 234 -15.07 -8.09 19.06
N GLU A 235 -13.93 -8.75 19.16
CA GLU A 235 -12.73 -8.14 19.76
C GLU A 235 -12.18 -7.00 18.89
N ILE A 236 -12.20 -7.13 17.56
CA ILE A 236 -11.82 -6.06 16.63
C ILE A 236 -12.76 -4.85 16.76
N GLN A 237 -14.06 -5.07 16.99
CA GLN A 237 -15.08 -4.03 17.14
C GLN A 237 -15.20 -3.48 18.57
N LYS A 238 -14.36 -3.95 19.50
CA LYS A 238 -14.47 -3.60 20.92
C LYS A 238 -14.23 -2.10 21.11
N PRO A 239 -15.13 -1.39 21.82
CA PRO A 239 -15.02 0.05 21.98
C PRO A 239 -13.78 0.44 22.78
N LEU A 240 -13.22 1.62 22.48
CA LEU A 240 -12.11 2.20 23.24
C LEU A 240 -12.46 2.31 24.73
N ASN A 241 -13.64 2.90 25.00
CA ASN A 241 -14.21 3.11 26.32
C ASN A 241 -15.71 2.76 26.26
N ASN A 242 -16.32 2.41 27.39
CA ASN A 242 -17.75 2.03 27.47
C ASN A 242 -18.74 3.14 27.02
N HIS A 243 -18.27 4.38 26.82
CA HIS A 243 -19.09 5.54 26.46
C HIS A 243 -18.99 5.94 24.98
N THR A 244 -18.06 5.38 24.19
CA THR A 244 -17.95 5.72 22.76
C THR A 244 -18.77 4.74 21.92
N SER A 245 -19.71 5.24 21.13
CA SER A 245 -20.48 4.43 20.18
C SER A 245 -19.78 4.26 18.83
N PHE A 246 -18.85 5.16 18.50
CA PHE A 246 -18.12 5.19 17.23
C PHE A 246 -16.64 5.49 17.46
N TRP A 247 -15.80 5.08 16.51
CA TRP A 247 -14.41 5.48 16.47
C TRP A 247 -14.28 6.87 15.82
N PRO A 248 -13.62 7.84 16.47
CA PRO A 248 -13.43 9.16 15.89
C PRO A 248 -12.33 9.15 14.83
N LEU A 249 -12.64 9.68 13.64
CA LEU A 249 -11.68 9.96 12.58
C LEU A 249 -11.42 11.47 12.49
N PRO A 250 -10.37 11.92 11.77
CA PRO A 250 -10.15 13.33 11.47
C PRO A 250 -11.39 14.05 10.92
N TYR A 251 -11.47 15.37 11.14
CA TYR A 251 -12.56 16.24 10.66
C TYR A 251 -13.97 15.80 11.08
N GLY A 252 -14.09 15.23 12.28
CA GLY A 252 -15.38 14.86 12.87
C GLY A 252 -16.04 13.62 12.25
N LYS A 253 -15.37 12.92 11.32
CA LYS A 253 -15.86 11.68 10.73
C LYS A 253 -15.91 10.56 11.76
N ARG A 254 -16.83 9.61 11.57
CA ARG A 254 -17.10 8.54 12.52
C ARG A 254 -17.08 7.19 11.81
N ALA A 255 -16.24 6.29 12.29
CA ALA A 255 -16.22 4.90 11.86
C ALA A 255 -16.86 3.98 12.88
N LEU A 256 -17.14 2.75 12.48
CA LEU A 256 -17.47 1.69 13.43
C LEU A 256 -16.40 1.58 14.50
N ASN A 257 -16.81 1.22 15.71
CA ASN A 257 -15.91 1.22 16.85
C ASN A 257 -14.84 0.11 16.76
N GLY A 258 -13.75 0.27 17.49
CA GLY A 258 -12.67 -0.70 17.57
C GLY A 258 -11.44 -0.34 16.75
N GLY A 259 -10.41 0.14 17.45
CA GLY A 259 -9.12 0.51 16.88
C GLY A 259 -8.05 -0.57 17.02
N LYS A 260 -8.31 -1.66 17.75
CA LYS A 260 -7.34 -2.73 18.00
C LYS A 260 -7.41 -3.80 16.90
N ALA A 261 -6.36 -3.89 16.09
CA ALA A 261 -6.17 -4.92 15.09
C ALA A 261 -5.69 -6.22 15.74
N LEU A 262 -5.87 -7.34 15.03
CA LEU A 262 -5.31 -8.61 15.48
C LEU A 262 -3.79 -8.59 15.45
N ASP A 263 -3.20 -9.18 16.49
CA ASP A 263 -1.77 -9.34 16.61
C ASP A 263 -1.24 -10.27 15.51
N ILE A 264 -0.08 -9.94 14.95
CA ILE A 264 0.58 -10.78 13.94
C ILE A 264 0.99 -12.14 14.52
N THR A 265 1.27 -12.23 15.82
CA THR A 265 1.53 -13.50 16.51
C THR A 265 0.30 -14.40 16.53
N LEU A 266 -0.89 -13.84 16.71
CA LEU A 266 -2.14 -14.60 16.61
C LEU A 266 -2.37 -15.07 15.18
N LEU A 267 -2.15 -14.18 14.20
CA LEU A 267 -2.34 -14.50 12.79
C LEU A 267 -1.36 -15.58 12.31
N SER A 268 -0.09 -15.57 12.77
CA SER A 268 0.91 -16.57 12.39
C SER A 268 0.65 -17.95 13.00
N CYS A 269 -0.10 -18.00 14.11
CA CYS A 269 -0.55 -19.23 14.73
C CYS A 269 -1.69 -19.93 13.96
N LEU A 270 -2.30 -19.28 12.96
CA LEU A 270 -3.37 -19.88 12.17
C LEU A 270 -2.83 -20.85 11.11
N SER A 271 -3.59 -21.90 10.84
CA SER A 271 -3.38 -22.70 9.64
C SER A 271 -3.76 -21.88 8.41
N PHE A 272 -3.17 -22.20 7.26
CA PHE A 272 -3.36 -21.54 5.98
C PHE A 272 -4.84 -21.36 5.68
N ASN A 273 -5.63 -22.43 5.82
CA ASN A 273 -7.07 -22.34 5.55
C ASN A 273 -7.85 -21.57 6.62
N ALA A 274 -7.48 -21.69 7.91
CA ALA A 274 -8.13 -20.95 8.98
C ALA A 274 -7.97 -19.44 8.75
N GLY A 275 -6.74 -19.00 8.47
CA GLY A 275 -6.50 -17.60 8.18
C GLY A 275 -7.07 -17.16 6.82
N GLN A 276 -7.06 -17.98 5.77
CA GLN A 276 -7.78 -17.65 4.50
C GLN A 276 -9.29 -17.49 4.72
N SER A 277 -9.89 -18.36 5.54
CA SER A 277 -11.33 -18.31 5.88
C SER A 277 -11.67 -17.07 6.73
N LEU A 278 -10.80 -16.72 7.68
CA LEU A 278 -10.90 -15.48 8.44
C LEU A 278 -10.76 -14.26 7.54
N PHE A 279 -9.77 -14.24 6.64
CA PHE A 279 -9.56 -13.15 5.70
C PHE A 279 -10.81 -12.91 4.85
N LYS A 280 -11.38 -13.98 4.28
CA LYS A 280 -12.62 -13.90 3.50
C LYS A 280 -13.77 -13.37 4.35
N TYR A 281 -13.88 -13.79 5.61
CA TYR A 281 -14.89 -13.27 6.55
C TYR A 281 -14.75 -11.77 6.78
N LEU A 282 -13.56 -11.31 7.17
CA LEU A 282 -13.31 -9.89 7.44
C LEU A 282 -13.48 -9.04 6.17
N GLN A 283 -13.08 -9.57 5.02
CA GLN A 283 -13.26 -8.92 3.72
C GLN A 283 -14.75 -8.78 3.35
N GLU A 284 -15.58 -9.79 3.62
CA GLU A 284 -17.02 -9.72 3.43
C GLU A 284 -17.66 -8.72 4.39
N GLU A 285 -17.25 -8.71 5.67
CA GLU A 285 -17.70 -7.70 6.63
C GLU A 285 -17.35 -6.29 6.14
N TRP A 286 -16.10 -6.02 5.75
CA TRP A 286 -15.72 -4.75 5.13
C TRP A 286 -16.69 -4.40 3.99
N ASN A 287 -16.86 -5.28 3.01
CA ASN A 287 -17.70 -5.01 1.84
C ASN A 287 -19.17 -4.75 2.21
N GLN A 288 -19.71 -5.47 3.19
CA GLN A 288 -21.08 -5.25 3.69
C GLN A 288 -21.21 -3.87 4.34
N ARG A 289 -20.26 -3.46 5.19
CA ARG A 289 -20.27 -2.14 5.85
C ARG A 289 -20.23 -1.00 4.85
N MET A 290 -19.33 -1.12 3.86
CA MET A 290 -19.24 -0.18 2.77
C MET A 290 -20.57 -0.09 2.00
N THR A 291 -21.24 -1.22 1.72
CA THR A 291 -22.55 -1.21 1.04
C THR A 291 -23.67 -0.56 1.88
N ARG A 292 -23.53 -0.52 3.21
CA ARG A 292 -24.44 0.16 4.13
C ARG A 292 -24.06 1.62 4.41
N ASN A 293 -23.06 2.14 3.71
CA ASN A 293 -22.48 3.47 3.94
C ASN A 293 -21.91 3.68 5.35
N GLU A 294 -21.44 2.60 5.99
CA GLU A 294 -20.75 2.63 7.27
C GLU A 294 -19.23 2.57 7.04
N PHE A 295 -18.46 3.48 7.64
CA PHE A 295 -17.00 3.41 7.56
C PHE A 295 -16.47 2.23 8.41
N PRO A 296 -15.66 1.33 7.85
CA PRO A 296 -15.11 0.18 8.58
C PRO A 296 -14.29 0.62 9.80
N SER A 297 -14.30 -0.16 10.87
CA SER A 297 -13.48 0.19 12.03
C SER A 297 -11.98 0.17 11.68
N PRO A 298 -11.14 1.04 12.28
CA PRO A 298 -9.71 1.03 12.00
C PRO A 298 -9.04 -0.31 12.31
N GLY A 299 -9.49 -1.01 13.37
CA GLY A 299 -9.02 -2.35 13.71
C GLY A 299 -9.29 -3.38 12.60
N LEU A 300 -10.43 -3.29 11.89
CA LEU A 300 -10.77 -4.18 10.79
C LEU A 300 -9.86 -3.94 9.58
N ILE A 301 -9.69 -2.67 9.18
CA ILE A 301 -8.85 -2.29 8.04
C ILE A 301 -7.39 -2.71 8.30
N GLU A 302 -6.88 -2.44 9.49
CA GLU A 302 -5.51 -2.76 9.86
C GLU A 302 -5.29 -4.27 10.03
N THR A 303 -6.28 -5.03 10.50
CA THR A 303 -6.20 -6.50 10.52
C THR A 303 -6.08 -7.06 9.10
N ILE A 304 -6.91 -6.57 8.18
CA ILE A 304 -6.83 -6.96 6.76
C ILE A 304 -5.49 -6.54 6.16
N ALA A 305 -4.94 -5.38 6.54
CA ALA A 305 -3.61 -4.95 6.10
C ALA A 305 -2.51 -5.91 6.56
N ARG A 306 -2.53 -6.33 7.83
CA ARG A 306 -1.59 -7.32 8.39
C ARG A 306 -1.68 -8.67 7.68
N MET A 307 -2.90 -9.17 7.45
CA MET A 307 -3.12 -10.41 6.69
C MET A 307 -2.72 -10.26 5.21
N THR A 308 -2.80 -9.06 4.64
CA THR A 308 -2.34 -8.80 3.27
C THR A 308 -0.80 -8.74 3.19
N PHE A 309 -0.13 -8.41 4.30
CA PHE A 309 1.33 -8.39 4.44
C PHE A 309 1.94 -9.79 4.63
N MET A 310 1.29 -10.66 5.42
CA MET A 310 1.76 -12.02 5.64
C MET A 310 1.68 -12.83 4.34
N GLY A 311 2.83 -13.34 3.87
CA GLY A 311 2.94 -14.07 2.59
C GLY A 311 2.06 -15.32 2.49
N ASP A 312 1.63 -15.82 3.64
CA ASP A 312 0.85 -17.04 3.86
C ASP A 312 -0.55 -16.92 3.26
N PHE A 313 -1.09 -15.70 3.14
CA PHE A 313 -2.41 -15.47 2.57
C PHE A 313 -2.33 -15.23 1.07
N LYS A 314 -1.67 -16.13 0.32
CA LYS A 314 -1.58 -16.03 -1.14
C LYS A 314 -2.98 -15.79 -1.73
N GLY A 315 -3.12 -14.69 -2.46
CA GLY A 315 -4.39 -14.25 -3.03
C GLY A 315 -5.16 -13.21 -2.23
N SER A 316 -4.77 -12.86 -1.00
CA SER A 316 -5.37 -11.77 -0.21
C SER A 316 -5.21 -10.43 -0.93
N ILE A 317 -3.97 -10.07 -1.31
CA ILE A 317 -3.66 -8.90 -2.15
C ILE A 317 -4.46 -8.96 -3.45
N LYS A 318 -4.45 -10.12 -4.14
CA LYS A 318 -5.23 -10.33 -5.39
C LYS A 318 -6.71 -10.07 -5.17
N SER A 319 -7.27 -10.55 -4.07
CA SER A 319 -8.69 -10.39 -3.74
C SER A 319 -9.02 -8.93 -3.48
N MET A 320 -8.21 -8.23 -2.68
CA MET A 320 -8.36 -6.79 -2.42
C MET A 320 -8.25 -5.98 -3.71
N VAL A 321 -7.27 -6.27 -4.56
CA VAL A 321 -7.14 -5.61 -5.87
C VAL A 321 -8.35 -5.91 -6.75
N ASN A 322 -8.85 -7.14 -6.78
CA ASN A 322 -10.05 -7.48 -7.52
C ASN A 322 -11.30 -6.77 -7.00
N ILE A 323 -11.39 -6.50 -5.69
CA ILE A 323 -12.46 -5.65 -5.12
C ILE A 323 -12.30 -4.23 -5.62
N PHE A 324 -11.11 -3.65 -5.55
CA PHE A 324 -10.83 -2.33 -6.09
C PHE A 324 -11.25 -2.24 -7.55
N LEU A 325 -10.78 -3.16 -8.39
CA LEU A 325 -11.12 -3.22 -9.82
C LEU A 325 -12.63 -3.39 -10.07
N ARG A 326 -13.34 -4.15 -9.22
CA ARG A 326 -14.80 -4.27 -9.30
C ARG A 326 -15.50 -2.96 -8.92
N LYS A 327 -15.04 -2.28 -7.88
CA LYS A 327 -15.58 -0.99 -7.44
C LYS A 327 -15.33 0.09 -8.50
N VAL A 328 -14.16 0.11 -9.11
CA VAL A 328 -13.85 0.99 -10.25
C VAL A 328 -14.83 0.79 -11.41
N LYS A 329 -15.28 -0.44 -11.69
CA LYS A 329 -16.31 -0.70 -12.72
C LYS A 329 -17.72 -0.27 -12.33
N GLN A 330 -17.99 -0.08 -11.04
CA GLN A 330 -19.28 0.33 -10.50
C GLN A 330 -19.41 1.87 -10.39
N GLU A 331 -18.31 2.61 -10.53
CA GLU A 331 -18.35 4.06 -10.72
C GLU A 331 -19.16 4.40 -11.99
N PRO A 332 -20.00 5.45 -11.98
CA PRO A 332 -20.13 6.52 -10.97
C PRO A 332 -21.14 6.25 -9.84
N ASN A 333 -21.77 5.08 -9.78
CA ASN A 333 -22.89 4.80 -8.87
C ASN A 333 -22.48 4.46 -7.43
N LEU A 334 -21.22 4.70 -7.06
CA LEU A 334 -20.68 4.37 -5.74
C LEU A 334 -20.51 5.65 -4.88
N PRO A 335 -20.69 5.53 -3.56
CA PRO A 335 -20.33 6.60 -2.64
C PRO A 335 -18.84 6.94 -2.79
N HIS A 336 -18.54 8.24 -2.77
CA HIS A 336 -17.22 8.78 -3.13
C HIS A 336 -16.06 8.25 -2.27
N TYR A 337 -16.32 7.85 -1.03
CA TYR A 337 -15.30 7.37 -0.09
C TYR A 337 -14.88 5.90 -0.32
N HIS A 338 -15.58 5.12 -1.15
CA HIS A 338 -15.27 3.68 -1.30
C HIS A 338 -13.90 3.42 -1.88
N LEU A 339 -13.63 4.05 -3.02
CA LEU A 339 -12.34 3.91 -3.67
C LEU A 339 -11.25 4.60 -2.85
N LEU A 340 -11.57 5.69 -2.15
CA LEU A 340 -10.61 6.40 -1.32
C LEU A 340 -10.03 5.51 -0.21
N ILE A 341 -10.88 4.86 0.59
CA ILE A 341 -10.42 4.01 1.70
C ILE A 341 -9.55 2.87 1.17
N LEU A 342 -9.94 2.26 0.04
CA LEU A 342 -9.13 1.24 -0.62
C LEU A 342 -7.80 1.81 -1.13
N SER A 343 -7.80 3.01 -1.72
CA SER A 343 -6.59 3.68 -2.18
C SER A 343 -5.65 4.01 -1.03
N GLU A 344 -6.13 4.53 0.10
CA GLU A 344 -5.32 4.73 1.31
C GLU A 344 -4.72 3.41 1.83
N PHE A 345 -5.52 2.35 1.86
CA PHE A 345 -5.06 1.01 2.22
C PHE A 345 -3.88 0.55 1.34
N PHE A 346 -3.99 0.66 0.01
CA PHE A 346 -2.89 0.30 -0.89
C PHE A 346 -1.68 1.25 -0.75
N THR A 347 -1.93 2.54 -0.61
CA THR A 347 -0.92 3.61 -0.61
C THR A 347 -0.12 3.68 0.68
N CYS A 348 -0.72 3.32 1.83
CA CYS A 348 -0.09 3.47 3.14
C CYS A 348 0.19 2.12 3.86
N ARG A 349 -0.44 1.00 3.47
CA ARG A 349 -0.22 -0.30 4.15
C ARG A 349 0.32 -1.44 3.30
N VAL A 350 -0.02 -1.50 2.01
CA VAL A 350 0.46 -2.60 1.17
C VAL A 350 1.92 -2.37 0.76
N LYS A 351 2.87 -3.13 1.35
CA LYS A 351 4.33 -2.92 1.15
C LYS A 351 4.76 -3.01 -0.31
N VAL A 352 4.44 -4.12 -0.99
CA VAL A 352 4.76 -4.32 -2.41
C VAL A 352 3.75 -5.26 -3.07
N ILE A 353 3.19 -4.84 -4.21
CA ILE A 353 2.39 -5.72 -5.07
C ILE A 353 3.34 -6.36 -6.09
N ASN A 354 4.08 -7.39 -5.67
CA ASN A 354 5.00 -8.12 -6.55
C ASN A 354 4.31 -9.17 -7.45
N ASP A 355 2.98 -9.22 -7.47
CA ASP A 355 2.26 -10.15 -8.32
C ASP A 355 2.18 -9.62 -9.76
N TYR A 356 3.09 -10.12 -10.60
CA TYR A 356 3.14 -9.86 -12.04
C TYR A 356 1.82 -10.09 -12.79
N SER A 357 0.89 -10.90 -12.26
CA SER A 357 -0.40 -11.14 -12.92
C SER A 357 -1.42 -10.04 -12.68
N ILE A 358 -1.23 -9.21 -11.65
CA ILE A 358 -2.25 -8.25 -11.19
C ILE A 358 -1.70 -6.83 -11.12
N CYS A 359 -0.43 -6.66 -10.75
CA CYS A 359 0.20 -5.35 -10.62
C CYS A 359 0.06 -4.51 -11.91
N PRO A 360 0.32 -5.06 -13.12
CA PRO A 360 0.09 -4.32 -14.36
C PRO A 360 -1.36 -3.85 -14.51
N THR A 361 -2.34 -4.75 -14.36
CA THR A 361 -3.76 -4.41 -14.49
C THR A 361 -4.21 -3.38 -13.46
N PHE A 362 -3.75 -3.51 -12.22
CA PHE A 362 -4.03 -2.57 -11.13
C PHE A 362 -3.45 -1.19 -11.43
N PHE A 363 -2.21 -1.15 -11.91
CA PHE A 363 -1.53 0.08 -12.33
C PHE A 363 -2.29 0.78 -13.45
N VAL A 364 -2.57 0.08 -14.57
CA VAL A 364 -3.28 0.66 -15.72
C VAL A 364 -4.66 1.18 -15.32
N LYS A 365 -5.37 0.44 -14.46
CA LYS A 365 -6.71 0.85 -14.03
C LYS A 365 -6.69 2.05 -13.09
N THR A 366 -5.73 2.12 -12.17
CA THR A 366 -5.54 3.31 -11.33
C THR A 366 -5.22 4.53 -12.19
N TYR A 367 -4.31 4.40 -13.15
CA TYR A 367 -3.98 5.48 -14.10
C TYR A 367 -5.19 5.92 -14.93
N SER A 368 -6.02 4.98 -15.41
CA SER A 368 -7.20 5.29 -16.22
C SER A 368 -8.29 6.08 -15.49
N LEU A 369 -8.30 6.07 -14.15
CA LEU A 369 -9.28 6.80 -13.34
C LEU A 369 -8.93 8.28 -13.19
N MET A 370 -7.65 8.61 -13.21
CA MET A 370 -7.16 9.97 -12.97
C MET A 370 -7.79 11.01 -13.92
N PRO A 371 -7.88 10.75 -15.25
CA PRO A 371 -8.62 11.59 -16.20
C PRO A 371 -10.01 12.05 -15.76
N GLY A 372 -10.83 11.12 -15.27
CA GLY A 372 -12.22 11.40 -14.90
C GLY A 372 -12.30 12.32 -13.68
N TYR A 373 -11.52 12.02 -12.65
CA TYR A 373 -11.50 12.84 -11.43
C TYR A 373 -10.78 14.16 -11.59
N CYS A 374 -9.83 14.26 -12.53
CA CYS A 374 -9.12 15.49 -12.83
C CYS A 374 -10.06 16.62 -13.28
N ARG A 375 -11.14 16.25 -14.00
CA ARG A 375 -12.12 17.18 -14.57
C ARG A 375 -13.33 17.44 -13.67
N ASN A 376 -13.55 16.61 -12.67
CA ASN A 376 -14.66 16.75 -11.73
C ASN A 376 -14.44 17.92 -10.78
N PHE A 377 -15.53 18.64 -10.47
CA PHE A 377 -15.53 19.78 -9.57
C PHE A 377 -15.82 19.39 -8.12
N GLY A 378 -15.44 20.26 -7.19
CA GLY A 378 -15.73 20.14 -5.76
C GLY A 378 -14.63 19.47 -4.93
N ALA A 379 -14.67 19.75 -3.62
CA ALA A 379 -13.65 19.33 -2.65
C ALA A 379 -13.37 17.82 -2.65
N ALA A 380 -14.42 16.98 -2.65
CA ALA A 380 -14.28 15.53 -2.69
C ALA A 380 -13.65 15.00 -3.99
N ALA A 381 -13.84 15.68 -5.13
CA ALA A 381 -13.17 15.31 -6.38
C ALA A 381 -11.67 15.61 -6.32
N ILE A 382 -11.29 16.76 -5.74
CA ILE A 382 -9.90 17.17 -5.54
C ILE A 382 -9.17 16.21 -4.60
N GLN A 383 -9.78 15.86 -3.46
CA GLN A 383 -9.21 14.90 -2.51
C GLN A 383 -9.03 13.50 -3.13
N ARG A 384 -9.99 13.06 -3.95
CA ARG A 384 -9.87 11.79 -4.70
C ARG A 384 -8.72 11.83 -5.69
N TYR A 385 -8.63 12.87 -6.51
CA TYR A 385 -7.55 13.00 -7.48
C TYR A 385 -6.19 12.96 -6.77
N ALA A 386 -6.00 13.73 -5.71
CA ALA A 386 -4.76 13.74 -4.94
C ALA A 386 -4.41 12.34 -4.39
N THR A 387 -5.39 11.60 -3.88
CA THR A 387 -5.16 10.25 -3.35
C THR A 387 -4.80 9.25 -4.44
N PHE A 388 -5.46 9.30 -5.59
CA PHE A 388 -5.11 8.44 -6.73
C PHE A 388 -3.75 8.78 -7.33
N GLU A 389 -3.38 10.06 -7.35
CA GLU A 389 -2.04 10.47 -7.77
C GLU A 389 -0.97 9.94 -6.80
N HIS A 390 -1.18 10.07 -5.49
CA HIS A 390 -0.27 9.49 -4.49
C HIS A 390 -0.17 7.97 -4.61
N GLN A 391 -1.29 7.30 -4.80
CA GLN A 391 -1.33 5.86 -5.06
C GLN A 391 -0.53 5.52 -6.33
N PHE A 392 -0.72 6.29 -7.40
CA PHE A 392 0.02 6.14 -8.64
C PHE A 392 1.52 6.31 -8.41
N LEU A 393 1.95 7.43 -7.83
CA LEU A 393 3.35 7.75 -7.56
C LEU A 393 4.03 6.65 -6.76
N ARG A 394 3.34 6.03 -5.79
CA ARG A 394 3.95 4.96 -4.99
C ARG A 394 3.99 3.61 -5.67
N ILE A 395 2.92 3.20 -6.36
CA ILE A 395 2.97 1.97 -7.15
C ILE A 395 4.07 2.12 -8.21
N PHE A 396 4.17 3.30 -8.81
CA PHE A 396 5.11 3.66 -9.84
C PHE A 396 6.57 3.71 -9.34
N CYS A 397 6.89 4.64 -8.43
CA CYS A 397 8.24 4.86 -7.91
C CYS A 397 8.79 3.62 -7.21
N TYR A 398 7.91 2.82 -6.60
CA TYR A 398 8.31 1.61 -5.89
C TYR A 398 8.13 0.34 -6.72
N SER A 399 7.83 0.41 -8.01
CA SER A 399 7.86 -0.79 -8.86
C SER A 399 9.30 -1.25 -9.08
N SER A 400 9.54 -2.56 -9.14
CA SER A 400 10.83 -3.04 -9.63
C SER A 400 10.95 -2.74 -11.13
N PRO A 401 12.16 -2.54 -11.67
CA PRO A 401 12.39 -2.38 -13.11
C PRO A 401 11.66 -3.43 -13.96
N PHE A 402 11.63 -4.71 -13.53
CA PHE A 402 10.92 -5.77 -14.24
C PHE A 402 9.40 -5.63 -14.23
N ILE A 403 8.80 -5.33 -13.06
CA ILE A 403 7.36 -5.11 -12.94
C ILE A 403 6.95 -3.87 -13.75
N PHE A 404 7.78 -2.83 -13.72
CA PHE A 404 7.56 -1.62 -14.48
C PHE A 404 7.44 -1.90 -15.97
N ILE A 405 8.39 -2.63 -16.57
CA ILE A 405 8.32 -3.03 -17.99
C ILE A 405 7.01 -3.79 -18.30
N GLN A 406 6.59 -4.69 -17.41
CA GLN A 406 5.33 -5.42 -17.60
C GLN A 406 4.10 -4.50 -17.55
N CYS A 407 4.10 -3.51 -16.66
CA CYS A 407 3.04 -2.49 -16.61
C CYS A 407 2.99 -1.69 -17.92
N ILE A 408 4.15 -1.29 -18.44
CA ILE A 408 4.26 -0.60 -19.74
C ILE A 408 3.72 -1.46 -20.89
N LYS A 409 4.12 -2.74 -20.96
CA LYS A 409 3.61 -3.68 -21.98
C LYS A 409 2.09 -3.83 -21.95
N VAL A 410 1.50 -3.96 -20.77
CA VAL A 410 0.04 -4.05 -20.63
C VAL A 410 -0.64 -2.74 -21.03
N MET A 411 -0.08 -1.58 -20.70
CA MET A 411 -0.61 -0.30 -21.17
C MET A 411 -0.59 -0.19 -22.70
N MET A 412 0.52 -0.58 -23.33
CA MET A 412 0.64 -0.60 -24.80
C MET A 412 -0.36 -1.55 -25.44
N ALA A 413 -0.50 -2.77 -24.91
CA ALA A 413 -1.44 -3.77 -25.43
C ALA A 413 -2.92 -3.33 -25.28
N MET A 414 -3.26 -2.62 -24.20
CA MET A 414 -4.61 -2.08 -24.02
C MET A 414 -4.88 -0.91 -24.97
N ALA A 415 -3.87 -0.07 -25.25
CA ALA A 415 -3.97 0.99 -26.24
C ALA A 415 -4.21 0.42 -27.65
N THR A 416 -3.46 -0.61 -28.07
CA THR A 416 -3.64 -1.23 -29.39
C THR A 416 -4.99 -1.93 -29.56
N GLN A 417 -5.55 -2.55 -28.52
CA GLN A 417 -6.89 -3.15 -28.57
C GLN A 417 -8.03 -2.12 -28.61
N GLN A 418 -7.83 -0.92 -28.08
CA GLN A 418 -8.87 0.13 -28.09
C GLN A 418 -8.80 1.05 -29.31
N HIS A 419 -7.73 0.99 -30.11
CA HIS A 419 -7.62 1.70 -31.39
C HIS A 419 -8.74 1.35 -32.40
N GLU A 420 -9.45 0.23 -32.23
CA GLU A 420 -10.62 -0.09 -33.06
C GLU A 420 -11.93 0.58 -32.61
N LYS A 421 -12.01 1.15 -31.39
CA LYS A 421 -13.26 1.77 -30.91
C LYS A 421 -13.16 3.10 -30.15
N HIS A 422 -12.05 3.50 -29.52
CA HIS A 422 -11.81 4.87 -29.04
C HIS A 422 -10.33 5.10 -28.64
N ASN A 423 -9.80 6.28 -29.01
CA ASN A 423 -8.41 6.74 -28.86
C ASN A 423 -7.85 6.61 -27.42
N TYR A 424 -7.08 5.55 -27.17
CA TYR A 424 -6.11 5.47 -26.07
C TYR A 424 -4.72 5.40 -26.71
N VAL A 425 -3.93 6.48 -26.61
CA VAL A 425 -2.51 6.45 -27.01
C VAL A 425 -1.67 6.35 -25.73
N PRO A 426 -0.74 5.39 -25.62
CA PRO A 426 -0.17 5.02 -24.33
C PRO A 426 0.83 6.05 -23.78
N PHE A 427 1.33 6.98 -24.60
CA PHE A 427 2.34 7.97 -24.19
C PHE A 427 2.28 9.29 -24.98
N THR A 428 1.09 9.83 -25.26
CA THR A 428 0.99 11.21 -25.77
C THR A 428 0.59 12.16 -24.65
N SER A 429 1.53 13.00 -24.24
CA SER A 429 1.30 14.27 -23.55
C SER A 429 0.70 15.33 -24.48
N ALA A 430 -0.01 14.93 -25.55
CA ALA A 430 -0.69 15.89 -26.40
C ALA A 430 -1.83 16.52 -25.62
N THR A 431 -1.48 17.64 -25.02
CA THR A 431 -2.26 18.82 -24.70
C THR A 431 -2.91 19.42 -25.95
N ASP A 432 -3.55 18.60 -26.79
CA ASP A 432 -4.62 19.09 -27.65
C ASP A 432 -5.89 19.11 -26.79
N PHE A 433 -6.02 20.21 -26.05
CA PHE A 433 -7.10 20.50 -25.10
C PHE A 433 -8.52 20.50 -25.72
N GLY A 434 -8.66 20.19 -27.02
CA GLY A 434 -9.93 20.17 -27.74
C GLY A 434 -10.62 18.81 -27.84
N ASN A 435 -9.93 17.68 -27.97
CA ASN A 435 -10.59 16.39 -28.28
C ASN A 435 -9.77 15.16 -27.84
N GLY A 436 -10.06 14.63 -26.65
CA GLY A 436 -9.75 13.25 -26.24
C GLY A 436 -8.32 12.76 -26.44
N LYS A 437 -7.37 13.21 -25.60
CA LYS A 437 -6.01 12.66 -25.43
C LYS A 437 -5.67 12.64 -23.92
N THR A 438 -4.73 11.79 -23.50
CA THR A 438 -4.58 11.31 -22.11
C THR A 438 -4.55 12.40 -21.02
N ALA A 439 -5.19 12.16 -19.87
CA ALA A 439 -5.50 13.19 -18.86
C ALA A 439 -4.92 12.91 -17.46
N ALA A 440 -3.64 12.48 -17.42
CA ALA A 440 -2.80 12.61 -16.22
C ALA A 440 -2.10 13.98 -16.23
N SER A 441 -1.58 14.44 -15.08
CA SER A 441 -0.80 15.68 -15.03
C SER A 441 0.49 15.53 -15.84
N SER A 442 0.99 16.63 -16.43
CA SER A 442 2.24 16.61 -17.23
C SER A 442 3.45 16.09 -16.43
N GLU A 443 3.41 16.29 -15.12
CA GLU A 443 4.37 15.85 -14.12
C GLU A 443 4.39 14.32 -14.01
N ILE A 444 3.21 13.68 -13.94
CA ILE A 444 3.09 12.22 -13.93
C ILE A 444 3.65 11.63 -15.21
N SER A 445 3.29 12.19 -16.37
CA SER A 445 3.82 11.74 -17.67
C SER A 445 5.34 11.85 -17.72
N SER A 446 5.90 12.95 -17.21
CA SER A 446 7.35 13.17 -17.12
C SER A 446 8.02 12.14 -16.21
N LEU A 447 7.43 11.86 -15.05
CA LEU A 447 7.92 10.83 -14.13
C LEU A 447 7.94 9.45 -14.79
N ILE A 448 6.86 9.07 -15.51
CA ILE A 448 6.78 7.79 -16.24
C ILE A 448 7.93 7.62 -17.22
N LEU A 449 8.20 8.65 -18.00
CA LEU A 449 9.29 8.65 -18.97
C LEU A 449 10.65 8.52 -18.28
N LEU A 450 10.90 9.28 -17.22
CA LEU A 450 12.15 9.20 -16.45
C LEU A 450 12.40 7.80 -15.91
N GLN A 451 11.39 7.16 -15.30
CA GLN A 451 11.54 5.80 -14.78
C GLN A 451 11.72 4.78 -15.90
N TYR A 452 11.09 5.00 -17.06
CA TYR A 452 11.30 4.15 -18.22
C TYR A 452 12.75 4.17 -18.69
N TYR A 453 13.36 5.35 -18.84
CA TYR A 453 14.76 5.45 -19.21
C TYR A 453 15.71 4.88 -18.15
N ARG A 454 15.42 5.07 -16.86
CA ARG A 454 16.20 4.44 -15.77
C ARG A 454 16.11 2.92 -15.80
N THR A 455 14.91 2.39 -15.99
CA THR A 455 14.65 0.96 -16.10
C THR A 455 15.37 0.36 -17.31
N TYR A 456 15.34 1.07 -18.43
CA TYR A 456 16.09 0.70 -19.63
C TYR A 456 17.60 0.59 -19.36
N LYS A 457 18.19 1.57 -18.65
CA LYS A 457 19.60 1.56 -18.25
C LYS A 457 19.95 0.43 -17.28
N LEU A 458 19.06 0.11 -16.32
CA LEU A 458 19.32 -0.90 -15.28
C LEU A 458 19.20 -2.35 -15.78
N ILE A 459 18.29 -2.63 -16.73
CA ILE A 459 18.00 -4.00 -17.17
C ILE A 459 18.85 -4.43 -18.39
N MET A 460 19.42 -3.51 -19.16
CA MET A 460 20.11 -3.84 -20.42
C MET A 460 21.63 -4.04 -20.26
N PRO A 461 22.14 -5.25 -20.50
CA PRO A 461 23.11 -5.51 -21.55
C PRO A 461 22.36 -5.68 -22.90
N SER A 462 22.98 -5.23 -23.99
CA SER A 462 22.50 -5.04 -25.37
C SER A 462 21.71 -6.14 -26.11
N THR A 463 21.19 -7.20 -25.48
CA THR A 463 20.78 -8.43 -26.18
C THR A 463 19.35 -8.97 -25.95
N LEU A 464 18.51 -8.37 -25.10
CA LEU A 464 17.25 -9.02 -24.65
C LEU A 464 15.92 -8.35 -25.04
N PHE A 465 15.91 -7.28 -25.85
CA PHE A 465 14.68 -6.86 -26.55
C PHE A 465 14.78 -7.11 -28.05
N PRO A 466 13.67 -7.52 -28.70
CA PRO A 466 13.65 -7.70 -30.14
C PRO A 466 13.89 -6.34 -30.80
N THR A 467 14.86 -6.32 -31.71
CA THR A 467 15.20 -5.23 -32.63
C THR A 467 14.07 -4.86 -33.59
N SER A 468 12.88 -5.45 -33.47
CA SER A 468 11.72 -5.11 -34.29
C SER A 468 11.14 -3.76 -33.88
N SER A 469 11.34 -2.81 -34.78
CA SER A 469 10.92 -1.41 -34.82
C SER A 469 9.43 -1.10 -34.59
N GLN A 470 8.57 -2.08 -34.29
CA GLN A 470 7.10 -1.90 -34.36
C GLN A 470 6.39 -1.68 -33.02
N GLU A 471 6.99 -1.93 -31.85
CA GLU A 471 6.24 -1.87 -30.58
C GLU A 471 6.24 -0.48 -29.89
N LEU A 472 7.00 0.47 -30.41
CA LEU A 472 7.06 1.86 -29.95
C LEU A 472 7.15 2.81 -31.15
N GLU A 473 6.35 2.57 -32.19
CA GLU A 473 5.95 3.64 -33.11
C GLU A 473 5.05 4.59 -32.32
N VAL A 474 5.71 5.45 -31.56
CA VAL A 474 5.15 6.63 -30.96
C VAL A 474 4.70 7.50 -32.14
N HIS A 475 3.40 7.48 -32.45
CA HIS A 475 2.84 8.24 -33.56
C HIS A 475 3.38 9.68 -33.57
N ASP A 476 4.11 9.97 -34.65
CA ASP A 476 5.15 10.99 -34.82
C ASP A 476 4.72 12.47 -34.73
N ASN A 477 3.51 12.80 -34.28
CA ASN A 477 3.03 14.19 -34.34
C ASN A 477 2.55 14.78 -33.01
N ASN A 478 2.55 14.01 -31.91
CA ASN A 478 1.84 14.40 -30.68
C ASN A 478 2.55 14.06 -29.35
N VAL A 479 3.84 13.71 -29.37
CA VAL A 479 4.67 13.48 -28.15
C VAL A 479 5.53 14.71 -27.81
N ILE A 480 5.08 15.87 -28.28
CA ILE A 480 5.68 17.17 -28.00
C ILE A 480 5.26 17.58 -26.59
N GLU A 481 5.80 16.94 -25.55
CA GLU A 481 5.99 17.57 -24.24
C GLU A 481 7.00 16.78 -23.36
N THR A 482 7.97 16.10 -23.98
CA THR A 482 9.20 15.56 -23.35
C THR A 482 10.20 16.67 -22.97
N GLN A 483 9.67 17.85 -22.66
CA GLN A 483 10.38 19.09 -22.46
C GLN A 483 11.09 19.15 -21.10
N LYS A 484 10.75 18.25 -20.16
CA LYS A 484 11.21 18.29 -18.75
C LYS A 484 12.33 17.29 -18.42
N ILE A 485 13.12 16.88 -19.41
CA ILE A 485 14.22 15.92 -19.23
C ILE A 485 15.55 16.68 -19.25
N SER A 486 16.35 16.54 -18.19
CA SER A 486 17.65 17.22 -18.08
C SER A 486 18.62 16.83 -19.20
N ALA A 487 19.59 17.72 -19.49
CA ALA A 487 20.62 17.42 -20.48
C ALA A 487 21.46 16.18 -20.11
N ALA A 488 21.62 15.89 -18.81
CA ALA A 488 22.31 14.69 -18.33
C ALA A 488 21.50 13.42 -18.66
N THR A 489 20.18 13.44 -18.44
CA THR A 489 19.29 12.31 -18.76
C THR A 489 19.18 12.10 -20.28
N LYS A 490 19.27 13.17 -21.10
CA LYS A 490 19.31 13.06 -22.56
C LYS A 490 20.44 12.19 -23.08
N LYS A 491 21.61 12.19 -22.43
CA LYS A 491 22.74 11.31 -22.79
C LYS A 491 22.40 9.82 -22.67
N TRP A 492 21.39 9.47 -21.86
CA TRP A 492 20.95 8.08 -21.66
C TRP A 492 19.81 7.68 -22.61
N ILE A 493 19.25 8.62 -23.35
CA ILE A 493 18.19 8.39 -24.33
C ILE A 493 18.84 7.98 -25.65
N PRO A 494 18.45 6.85 -26.29
CA PRO A 494 18.96 6.47 -27.61
C PRO A 494 18.79 7.59 -28.64
N GLU A 495 19.76 7.80 -29.52
CA GLU A 495 19.80 8.91 -30.50
C GLU A 495 18.51 9.07 -31.31
N LYS A 496 17.84 7.96 -31.65
CA LYS A 496 16.53 7.96 -32.33
C LYS A 496 15.41 8.69 -31.58
N PHE A 497 15.54 8.85 -30.26
CA PHE A 497 14.60 9.57 -29.40
C PHE A 497 15.14 10.94 -28.95
N GLN A 498 16.35 11.34 -29.36
CA GLN A 498 16.96 12.64 -29.00
C GLN A 498 16.46 13.80 -29.86
N GLN A 499 15.72 13.54 -30.95
CA GLN A 499 15.16 14.57 -31.86
C GLN A 499 14.00 15.37 -31.26
N ILE A 500 13.67 15.12 -30.00
CA ILE A 500 12.61 15.81 -29.27
C ILE A 500 13.03 17.26 -28.98
N LYS A 501 12.23 18.22 -29.49
CA LYS A 501 12.38 19.64 -29.15
C LYS A 501 12.05 19.88 -27.66
N ILE A 502 12.98 20.52 -26.93
CA ILE A 502 12.68 21.14 -25.64
C ILE A 502 11.90 22.42 -25.96
N ALA A 503 10.75 22.66 -25.34
CA ALA A 503 10.18 24.00 -25.37
C ALA A 503 11.02 24.91 -24.50
N GLU A 504 11.19 26.14 -24.96
CA GLU A 504 11.82 27.17 -24.15
C GLU A 504 10.95 27.43 -22.92
N PHE A 505 11.61 27.52 -21.76
CA PHE A 505 10.96 27.93 -20.52
C PHE A 505 10.29 29.29 -20.74
N PRO A 506 9.07 29.54 -20.23
CA PRO A 506 8.40 30.82 -20.41
C PRO A 506 9.33 31.96 -19.99
N SER A 507 9.54 32.92 -20.90
CA SER A 507 10.44 34.04 -20.62
C SER A 507 9.95 34.83 -19.39
N PHE A 508 10.88 35.42 -18.64
CA PHE A 508 10.52 36.28 -17.51
C PHE A 508 9.54 37.38 -17.92
N THR A 509 9.70 37.94 -19.13
CA THR A 509 8.78 38.92 -19.72
C THR A 509 7.38 38.36 -19.91
N TYR A 510 7.22 37.09 -20.31
CA TYR A 510 5.90 36.46 -20.41
C TYR A 510 5.23 36.32 -19.05
N ILE A 511 5.98 35.93 -18.02
CA ILE A 511 5.46 35.82 -16.64
C ILE A 511 5.10 37.20 -16.08
N GLN A 512 5.94 38.21 -16.31
CA GLN A 512 5.65 39.60 -15.94
C GLN A 512 4.45 40.16 -16.70
N ASN A 513 4.27 39.78 -17.97
CA ASN A 513 3.08 40.13 -18.74
C ASN A 513 1.82 39.47 -18.17
N LEU A 514 1.90 38.21 -17.74
CA LEU A 514 0.78 37.55 -17.05
C LEU A 514 0.40 38.28 -15.75
N LEU A 515 1.38 38.83 -15.03
CA LEU A 515 1.18 39.68 -13.86
C LEU A 515 0.60 41.05 -14.20
N SER A 516 1.08 41.70 -15.25
CA SER A 516 0.56 43.01 -15.69
C SER A 516 -0.83 42.92 -16.32
N MET A 517 -1.22 41.73 -16.80
CA MET A 517 -2.57 41.43 -17.29
C MET A 517 -3.57 41.16 -16.15
N ILE A 518 -3.12 41.17 -14.89
CA ILE A 518 -4.01 41.21 -13.74
C ILE A 518 -4.27 42.69 -13.45
N ASP A 519 -5.50 43.14 -13.65
CA ASP A 519 -5.85 44.53 -13.42
C ASP A 519 -5.68 44.87 -11.92
N GLN A 520 -5.03 45.99 -11.61
CA GLN A 520 -4.77 46.35 -10.21
C GLN A 520 -6.09 46.54 -9.44
N ASP A 521 -7.14 46.99 -10.12
CA ASP A 521 -8.48 47.14 -9.55
C ASP A 521 -9.16 45.79 -9.25
N ASP A 522 -8.86 44.73 -10.02
CA ASP A 522 -9.39 43.38 -9.80
C ASP A 522 -8.80 42.70 -8.56
N ILE A 523 -7.56 43.07 -8.19
CA ILE A 523 -6.86 42.56 -7.01
C ILE A 523 -7.50 43.05 -5.71
N TYR A 524 -8.13 44.24 -5.72
CA TYR A 524 -8.66 44.88 -4.52
C TYR A 524 -10.20 44.89 -4.44
N GLN A 525 -10.90 44.69 -5.56
CA GLN A 525 -12.36 44.62 -5.58
C GLN A 525 -12.86 43.16 -5.60
N PHE A 526 -12.84 42.50 -4.44
CA PHE A 526 -13.38 41.14 -4.28
C PHE A 526 -14.92 41.11 -4.29
N ASN A 527 -15.51 41.38 -5.45
CA ASN A 527 -16.95 41.43 -5.68
C ASN A 527 -17.42 40.29 -6.62
N ALA A 528 -18.75 40.13 -6.75
CA ALA A 528 -19.35 39.06 -7.55
C ALA A 528 -19.04 39.15 -9.07
N GLN A 529 -18.75 40.34 -9.59
CA GLN A 529 -18.36 40.52 -11.01
C GLN A 529 -16.95 39.98 -11.26
N ASN A 530 -16.02 40.25 -10.33
CA ASN A 530 -14.65 39.77 -10.42
C ASN A 530 -14.56 38.26 -10.19
N GLU A 531 -15.43 37.68 -9.36
CA GLU A 531 -15.54 36.21 -9.29
C GLU A 531 -15.87 35.59 -10.65
N MET A 532 -16.80 36.17 -11.41
CA MET A 532 -17.19 35.66 -12.74
C MET A 532 -16.07 35.83 -13.77
N HIS A 533 -15.27 36.89 -13.66
CA HIS A 533 -14.08 37.08 -14.48
C HIS A 533 -13.06 35.96 -14.24
N PHE A 534 -12.69 35.71 -12.99
CA PHE A 534 -11.69 34.67 -12.66
C PHE A 534 -12.19 33.25 -12.98
N ARG A 535 -13.48 32.96 -12.81
CA ARG A 535 -14.04 31.64 -13.17
C ARG A 535 -13.79 31.26 -14.63
N ASN A 536 -13.64 32.24 -15.52
CA ASN A 536 -13.37 32.05 -16.94
C ASN A 536 -11.88 32.24 -17.30
N ASP A 537 -10.98 32.29 -16.32
CA ASP A 537 -9.57 32.56 -16.55
C ASP A 537 -8.87 31.40 -17.29
N SER A 538 -8.62 31.57 -18.58
CA SER A 538 -7.92 30.59 -19.40
C SER A 538 -6.40 30.52 -19.14
N HIS A 539 -5.85 31.42 -18.33
CA HIS A 539 -4.41 31.53 -18.08
C HIS A 539 -3.97 30.94 -16.73
N PHE A 540 -4.87 30.34 -15.97
CA PHE A 540 -4.57 29.65 -14.69
C PHE A 540 -3.86 30.53 -13.64
N ARG A 541 -4.20 31.82 -13.56
CA ARG A 541 -3.47 32.83 -12.79
C ARG A 541 -3.84 32.89 -11.31
N ILE A 542 -4.89 32.19 -10.87
CA ILE A 542 -5.46 32.41 -9.53
C ILE A 542 -4.47 32.20 -8.39
N LEU A 543 -3.64 31.14 -8.42
CA LEU A 543 -2.69 30.86 -7.36
C LEU A 543 -1.54 31.88 -7.34
N LEU A 544 -1.14 32.37 -8.52
CA LEU A 544 -0.16 33.45 -8.65
C LEU A 544 -0.69 34.76 -8.04
N LEU A 545 -1.95 35.10 -8.31
CA LEU A 545 -2.62 36.27 -7.73
C LEU A 545 -2.68 36.20 -6.20
N LEU A 546 -3.15 35.06 -5.67
CA LEU A 546 -3.21 34.83 -4.22
C LEU A 546 -1.82 34.85 -3.58
N PHE A 547 -0.80 34.31 -4.26
CA PHE A 547 0.57 34.33 -3.76
C PHE A 547 1.15 35.74 -3.70
N ASN A 548 0.93 36.55 -4.74
CA ASN A 548 1.37 37.95 -4.73
C ASN A 548 0.72 38.77 -3.62
N LEU A 549 -0.58 38.54 -3.36
CA LEU A 549 -1.25 39.15 -2.22
C LEU A 549 -0.62 38.74 -0.89
N VAL A 550 -0.22 37.47 -0.74
CA VAL A 550 0.52 37.02 0.45
C VAL A 550 1.87 37.71 0.59
N CYS A 551 2.59 37.93 -0.51
CA CYS A 551 3.88 38.64 -0.53
C CYS A 551 3.78 40.14 -0.20
N GLN A 552 2.61 40.75 -0.32
CA GLN A 552 2.39 42.14 0.05
C GLN A 552 2.39 42.33 1.58
N ASN A 553 2.62 43.57 2.03
CA ASN A 553 2.55 43.89 3.45
C ASN A 553 1.18 43.53 4.03
N PRO A 554 1.10 42.87 5.21
CA PRO A 554 -0.17 42.44 5.79
C PRO A 554 -1.22 43.54 5.95
N GLN A 555 -0.78 44.79 6.15
CA GLN A 555 -1.64 45.98 6.29
C GLN A 555 -2.30 46.42 4.96
N GLN A 556 -1.73 46.03 3.82
CA GLN A 556 -2.22 46.40 2.48
C GLN A 556 -3.16 45.33 1.90
N ARG A 557 -3.27 44.17 2.56
CA ARG A 557 -4.08 43.04 2.08
C ARG A 557 -5.55 43.25 2.43
N PRO A 558 -6.50 43.06 1.49
CA PRO A 558 -7.92 43.10 1.81
C PRO A 558 -8.29 41.99 2.80
N GLN A 559 -8.96 42.30 3.91
CA GLN A 559 -9.27 41.29 4.94
C GLN A 559 -10.09 40.09 4.40
N SER A 560 -10.89 40.31 3.35
CA SER A 560 -11.72 39.28 2.72
C SER A 560 -10.99 38.41 1.68
N PHE A 561 -9.72 38.70 1.35
CA PHE A 561 -9.01 38.00 0.28
C PHE A 561 -8.93 36.48 0.47
N PRO A 562 -8.73 35.92 1.69
CA PRO A 562 -8.64 34.48 1.85
C PRO A 562 -9.98 33.80 1.57
N HIS A 563 -11.07 34.37 2.11
CA HIS A 563 -12.44 33.88 1.87
C HIS A 563 -12.80 33.88 0.38
N PHE A 564 -12.46 34.97 -0.33
CA PHE A 564 -12.62 35.05 -1.78
C PHE A 564 -11.80 33.97 -2.51
N GLY A 565 -10.54 33.80 -2.12
CA GLY A 565 -9.65 32.77 -2.65
C GLY A 565 -10.26 31.36 -2.50
N TYR A 566 -10.76 31.02 -1.30
CA TYR A 566 -11.39 29.71 -1.06
C TYR A 566 -12.63 29.46 -1.92
N ARG A 567 -13.48 30.47 -2.08
CA ARG A 567 -14.67 30.38 -2.94
C ARG A 567 -14.32 30.12 -4.40
N LEU A 568 -13.29 30.79 -4.92
CA LEU A 568 -12.81 30.56 -6.27
C LEU A 568 -12.13 29.20 -6.42
N LEU A 569 -11.23 28.84 -5.51
CA LEU A 569 -10.53 27.56 -5.53
C LEU A 569 -11.50 26.38 -5.45
N ASN A 570 -12.61 26.51 -4.72
CA ASN A 570 -13.67 25.50 -4.67
C ASN A 570 -14.46 25.36 -5.98
N PHE A 571 -14.47 26.40 -6.83
CA PHE A 571 -15.09 26.35 -8.16
C PHE A 571 -14.23 25.60 -9.18
N TYR A 572 -12.92 25.51 -8.98
CA TYR A 572 -12.02 24.86 -9.93
C TYR A 572 -11.90 23.36 -9.68
N ASN A 573 -11.61 22.63 -10.75
CA ASN A 573 -11.28 21.20 -10.69
C ASN A 573 -9.78 20.99 -10.51
N SER A 574 -9.37 19.74 -10.26
CA SER A 574 -7.97 19.39 -10.04
C SER A 574 -7.08 19.76 -11.23
N HIS A 575 -7.59 19.61 -12.46
CA HIS A 575 -6.87 20.01 -13.67
C HIS A 575 -6.43 21.46 -13.61
N TYR A 576 -7.38 22.36 -13.39
CA TYR A 576 -7.11 23.79 -13.32
C TYR A 576 -6.12 24.12 -12.20
N LEU A 577 -6.28 23.52 -11.02
CA LEU A 577 -5.40 23.76 -9.87
C LEU A 577 -3.96 23.30 -10.14
N ILE A 578 -3.77 22.18 -10.84
CA ILE A 578 -2.45 21.70 -11.24
C ILE A 578 -1.79 22.69 -12.20
N SER A 579 -2.50 23.11 -13.24
CA SER A 579 -2.00 24.11 -14.19
C SER A 579 -1.71 25.45 -13.52
N ALA A 580 -2.55 25.89 -12.57
CA ALA A 580 -2.31 27.11 -11.81
C ALA A 580 -1.08 27.00 -10.90
N THR A 581 -0.80 25.80 -10.39
CA THR A 581 0.41 25.56 -9.61
C THR A 581 1.64 25.62 -10.49
N ASN A 582 1.57 25.11 -11.72
CA ASN A 582 2.66 25.20 -12.68
C ASN A 582 3.01 26.66 -12.99
N VAL A 583 2.00 27.51 -13.25
CA VAL A 583 2.21 28.95 -13.46
C VAL A 583 2.85 29.62 -12.23
N LEU A 584 2.44 29.24 -11.01
CA LEU A 584 3.07 29.72 -9.79
C LEU A 584 4.54 29.26 -9.68
N VAL A 585 4.83 28.01 -10.00
CA VAL A 585 6.21 27.46 -9.98
C VAL A 585 7.09 28.19 -10.99
N ASP A 586 6.59 28.48 -12.19
CA ASP A 586 7.32 29.25 -13.21
C ASP A 586 7.69 30.65 -12.70
N TYR A 587 6.74 31.33 -12.05
CA TYR A 587 6.97 32.61 -11.40
C TYR A 587 8.05 32.52 -10.31
N LEU A 588 7.99 31.50 -9.46
CA LEU A 588 8.99 31.29 -8.41
C LEU A 588 10.38 31.03 -8.99
N ILE A 589 10.50 30.16 -10.00
CA ILE A 589 11.78 29.88 -10.66
C ILE A 589 12.36 31.16 -11.25
N SER A 590 11.53 31.97 -11.91
CA SER A 590 12.01 33.21 -12.48
C SER A 590 12.44 34.22 -11.41
N THR A 591 11.71 34.28 -10.30
CA THR A 591 12.07 35.11 -9.14
C THR A 591 13.40 34.64 -8.51
N LEU A 592 13.61 33.32 -8.40
CA LEU A 592 14.86 32.75 -7.89
C LEU A 592 16.05 33.05 -8.82
N LYS A 593 15.84 33.05 -10.14
CA LYS A 593 16.86 33.47 -11.12
C LYS A 593 17.28 34.92 -10.91
N GLU A 594 16.35 35.83 -10.65
CA GLU A 594 16.67 37.23 -10.33
C GLU A 594 17.42 37.39 -9.00
N PHE A 595 17.13 36.52 -8.02
CA PHE A 595 17.78 36.58 -6.71
C PHE A 595 19.24 36.13 -6.76
N LYS A 596 19.57 35.22 -7.68
CA LYS A 596 20.90 34.59 -7.81
C LYS A 596 22.04 35.62 -7.89
N ASP A 597 21.84 36.71 -8.62
CA ASP A 597 22.86 37.74 -8.84
C ASP A 597 22.73 38.94 -7.89
N SER A 598 21.83 38.88 -6.91
CA SER A 598 21.53 39.98 -6.01
C SER A 598 22.37 39.96 -4.73
N ALA A 599 22.97 41.10 -4.36
CA ALA A 599 23.72 41.24 -3.09
C ALA A 599 22.87 41.00 -1.82
N ALA A 600 21.54 41.04 -1.93
CA ALA A 600 20.58 40.80 -0.84
C ALA A 600 19.92 39.41 -0.90
N SER A 601 20.48 38.46 -1.66
CA SER A 601 19.88 37.16 -1.98
C SER A 601 19.36 36.40 -0.77
N ILE A 602 20.12 36.30 0.33
CA ILE A 602 19.73 35.58 1.55
C ILE A 602 18.43 36.14 2.15
N SER A 603 18.33 37.46 2.32
CA SER A 603 17.13 38.10 2.88
C SER A 603 15.89 37.89 1.98
N LYS A 604 16.10 37.89 0.65
CA LYS A 604 15.04 37.62 -0.32
C LYS A 604 14.57 36.16 -0.29
N TYR A 605 15.48 35.20 -0.14
CA TYR A 605 15.12 33.78 0.04
C TYR A 605 14.33 33.56 1.34
N ILE A 606 14.73 34.20 2.45
CA ILE A 606 14.02 34.11 3.72
C ILE A 606 12.60 34.68 3.60
N HIS A 607 12.46 35.85 2.97
CA HIS A 607 11.15 36.46 2.73
C HIS A 607 10.27 35.53 1.88
N LEU A 608 10.79 35.03 0.75
CA LEU A 608 10.05 34.14 -0.13
C LEU A 608 9.61 32.85 0.56
N ARG A 609 10.50 32.22 1.36
CA ARG A 609 10.16 31.07 2.20
C ARG A 609 9.01 31.39 3.17
N ASN A 610 9.05 32.54 3.82
CA ASN A 610 8.01 32.94 4.76
C ASN A 610 6.65 33.15 4.04
N CYS A 611 6.65 33.77 2.85
CA CYS A 611 5.45 33.90 2.03
C CYS A 611 4.88 32.55 1.60
N ILE A 612 5.73 31.62 1.17
CA ILE A 612 5.33 30.24 0.83
C ILE A 612 4.73 29.53 2.06
N ASN A 613 5.34 29.69 3.24
CA ASN A 613 4.82 29.11 4.47
C ASN A 613 3.46 29.68 4.85
N GLU A 614 3.25 31.00 4.72
CA GLU A 614 1.94 31.60 4.95
C GLU A 614 0.91 31.08 3.92
N PHE A 615 1.29 31.00 2.65
CA PHE A 615 0.44 30.52 1.56
C PHE A 615 -0.01 29.06 1.76
N ILE A 616 0.89 28.19 2.20
CA ILE A 616 0.66 26.73 2.32
C ILE A 616 0.09 26.36 3.70
N PHE A 617 0.69 26.81 4.79
CA PHE A 617 0.37 26.31 6.13
C PHE A 617 -0.61 27.17 6.89
N TYR A 618 -0.62 28.49 6.66
CA TYR A 618 -1.57 29.39 7.31
C TYR A 618 -2.88 29.47 6.52
N HIS A 619 -2.78 29.78 5.21
CA HIS A 619 -3.94 29.90 4.34
C HIS A 619 -4.41 28.57 3.74
N ASN A 620 -3.57 27.54 3.61
CA ASN A 620 -3.92 26.27 2.94
C ASN A 620 -4.51 26.43 1.52
N PHE A 621 -4.00 27.39 0.73
CA PHE A 621 -4.42 27.51 -0.67
C PHE A 621 -3.91 26.38 -1.56
N ILE A 622 -2.86 25.69 -1.12
CA ILE A 622 -2.32 24.48 -1.74
C ILE A 622 -1.67 23.63 -0.65
N SER A 623 -1.72 22.30 -0.79
CA SER A 623 -1.03 21.42 0.14
C SER A 623 0.48 21.40 -0.14
N PHE A 624 1.28 21.19 0.91
CA PHE A 624 2.74 21.24 0.79
C PHE A 624 3.28 20.17 -0.16
N ASP A 625 2.75 18.95 -0.09
CA ASP A 625 3.13 17.83 -0.96
C ASP A 625 2.80 18.11 -2.44
N ARG A 626 1.64 18.72 -2.71
CA ARG A 626 1.25 19.12 -4.07
C ARG A 626 2.26 20.14 -4.59
N PHE A 627 2.42 21.26 -3.89
CA PHE A 627 3.35 22.32 -4.26
C PHE A 627 4.76 21.76 -4.51
N LEU A 628 5.28 20.95 -3.59
CA LEU A 628 6.62 20.39 -3.69
C LEU A 628 6.76 19.42 -4.86
N LEU A 629 5.75 18.58 -5.14
CA LEU A 629 5.76 17.69 -6.30
C LEU A 629 5.94 18.49 -7.59
N GLN A 630 5.16 19.54 -7.80
CA GLN A 630 5.27 20.38 -9.00
C GLN A 630 6.55 21.20 -9.00
N PHE A 631 6.94 21.76 -7.87
CA PHE A 631 8.20 22.50 -7.75
C PHE A 631 9.39 21.65 -8.21
N VAL A 632 9.44 20.36 -7.85
CA VAL A 632 10.55 19.47 -8.21
C VAL A 632 10.44 18.90 -9.63
N THR A 633 9.23 18.68 -10.15
CA THR A 633 9.00 17.98 -11.43
C THR A 633 8.78 18.90 -12.63
N HIS A 634 8.35 20.15 -12.40
CA HIS A 634 8.05 21.11 -13.45
C HIS A 634 9.29 21.67 -14.18
N PRO A 635 10.41 22.00 -13.51
CA PRO A 635 11.57 22.61 -14.16
C PRO A 635 12.18 21.73 -15.27
N SER A 636 12.42 22.34 -16.43
CA SER A 636 12.91 21.65 -17.63
C SER A 636 14.40 21.85 -17.91
N ASP A 637 14.95 23.03 -17.64
CA ASP A 637 16.35 23.37 -17.90
C ASP A 637 17.25 23.16 -16.67
N ASN A 638 18.52 22.81 -16.90
CA ASN A 638 19.48 22.48 -15.85
C ASN A 638 19.62 23.59 -14.79
N GLU A 639 19.64 24.86 -15.20
CA GLU A 639 19.79 25.97 -14.26
C GLU A 639 18.59 26.09 -13.32
N SER A 640 17.37 26.05 -13.88
CA SER A 640 16.14 26.05 -13.08
C SER A 640 16.06 24.87 -12.12
N ILE A 641 16.51 23.68 -12.56
CA ILE A 641 16.53 22.48 -11.72
C ILE A 641 17.47 22.66 -10.52
N ILE A 642 18.69 23.16 -10.75
CA ILE A 642 19.67 23.39 -9.68
C ILE A 642 19.14 24.43 -8.68
N LEU A 643 18.63 25.56 -9.16
CA LEU A 643 18.07 26.62 -8.31
C LEU A 643 16.89 26.12 -7.46
N MET A 644 16.01 25.33 -8.08
CA MET A 644 14.89 24.71 -7.41
C MET A 644 15.33 23.71 -6.33
N LEU A 645 16.33 22.88 -6.61
CA LEU A 645 16.85 21.92 -5.64
C LEU A 645 17.46 22.66 -4.43
N GLU A 646 18.26 23.69 -4.66
CA GLU A 646 18.82 24.52 -3.59
C GLU A 646 17.73 25.22 -2.77
N PHE A 647 16.67 25.74 -3.40
CA PHE A 647 15.57 26.32 -2.65
C PHE A 647 14.71 25.26 -1.93
N THR A 648 14.56 24.07 -2.51
CA THR A 648 13.91 22.92 -1.87
C THR A 648 14.64 22.49 -0.59
N LYS A 649 15.98 22.57 -0.58
CA LYS A 649 16.79 22.36 0.62
C LYS A 649 16.38 23.32 1.74
N ILE A 650 16.19 24.60 1.44
CA ILE A 650 15.71 25.61 2.41
C ILE A 650 14.30 25.25 2.92
N LEU A 651 13.40 24.85 2.02
CA LEU A 651 12.01 24.52 2.37
C LEU A 651 11.87 23.26 3.24
N LEU A 652 12.83 22.35 3.21
CA LEU A 652 12.78 21.08 3.96
C LEU A 652 13.68 21.05 5.21
N ILE A 653 14.74 21.86 5.25
CA ILE A 653 15.70 21.87 6.35
C ILE A 653 15.45 23.03 7.30
N ASP A 654 15.18 24.23 6.76
CA ASP A 654 15.05 25.46 7.55
C ASP A 654 13.59 25.94 7.56
N ASN A 655 12.66 25.06 7.95
CA ASN A 655 11.22 25.33 7.85
C ASN A 655 10.43 24.82 9.06
N GLN A 656 10.23 25.70 10.05
CA GLN A 656 9.55 25.38 11.31
C GLN A 656 8.17 24.69 11.14
N PRO A 657 7.23 25.19 10.30
CA PRO A 657 5.97 24.49 10.04
C PRO A 657 6.10 23.04 9.57
N VAL A 658 7.13 22.74 8.77
CA VAL A 658 7.44 21.37 8.31
C VAL A 658 8.04 20.59 9.47
N ASP A 659 8.94 21.19 10.24
CA ASP A 659 9.61 20.55 11.37
C ASP A 659 8.64 20.10 12.45
N GLU A 660 7.71 20.95 12.86
CA GLU A 660 6.71 20.63 13.87
C GLU A 660 5.84 19.45 13.46
N ARG A 661 5.43 19.39 12.18
CA ARG A 661 4.61 18.31 11.63
C ARG A 661 5.39 17.01 11.54
N LEU A 662 6.60 17.05 10.98
CA LEU A 662 7.44 15.86 10.83
C LEU A 662 7.85 15.29 12.18
N ASN A 663 8.25 16.12 13.13
CA ASN A 663 8.65 15.66 14.46
C ASN A 663 7.47 15.01 15.20
N PHE A 664 6.27 15.62 15.14
CA PHE A 664 5.05 15.02 15.71
C PHE A 664 4.74 13.65 15.09
N LEU A 665 4.83 13.54 13.76
CA LEU A 665 4.61 12.27 13.07
C LEU A 665 5.70 11.24 13.40
N ILE A 666 6.96 11.64 13.56
CA ILE A 666 8.05 10.73 13.94
C ILE A 666 7.81 10.11 15.33
N ASP A 667 7.21 10.86 16.24
CA ASP A 667 6.94 10.39 17.61
C ASP A 667 5.76 9.39 17.68
N ILE A 668 4.81 9.50 16.76
CA ILE A 668 3.57 8.72 16.76
C ILE A 668 3.61 7.53 15.81
N LEU A 669 4.20 7.72 14.62
CA LEU A 669 4.18 6.72 13.58
C LEU A 669 5.17 5.59 13.93
N PRO A 670 4.76 4.32 13.84
CA PRO A 670 5.72 3.22 13.88
C PRO A 670 6.54 3.21 12.60
N SER A 671 7.81 2.80 12.70
CA SER A 671 8.63 2.56 11.52
C SER A 671 7.93 1.57 10.58
N HIS A 672 8.25 1.60 9.29
CA HIS A 672 7.63 0.68 8.33
C HIS A 672 7.98 -0.80 8.58
N TYR A 673 9.03 -1.06 9.37
CA TYR A 673 9.38 -2.39 9.86
C TYR A 673 8.45 -2.86 10.98
N ASP A 674 8.12 -1.95 11.89
CA ASP A 674 7.36 -2.24 13.11
C ASP A 674 5.85 -2.06 12.94
N ILE A 675 5.40 -1.49 11.81
CA ILE A 675 4.00 -1.16 11.57
C ILE A 675 3.03 -2.35 11.72
N SER A 676 3.49 -3.57 11.41
CA SER A 676 2.69 -4.78 11.56
C SER A 676 2.61 -5.26 13.02
N PHE A 677 3.54 -4.84 13.88
CA PHE A 677 3.65 -5.17 15.30
C PHE A 677 3.15 -4.04 16.21
N CYS A 678 2.94 -2.84 15.67
CA CYS A 678 2.58 -1.68 16.46
C CYS A 678 1.20 -1.83 17.11
N ASN A 679 0.96 -1.07 18.17
CA ASN A 679 -0.39 -0.91 18.69
C ASN A 679 -1.21 -0.04 17.72
N SER A 680 -2.10 -0.67 16.94
CA SER A 680 -2.93 0.02 15.95
C SER A 680 -3.83 1.08 16.58
N GLN A 681 -4.28 0.88 17.81
CA GLN A 681 -5.14 1.81 18.50
C GLN A 681 -4.42 3.13 18.77
N THR A 682 -3.20 3.06 19.31
CA THR A 682 -2.34 4.23 19.53
C THR A 682 -2.02 4.92 18.22
N PHE A 683 -1.73 4.16 17.16
CA PHE A 683 -1.50 4.70 15.82
C PHE A 683 -2.69 5.56 15.34
N PHE A 684 -3.92 5.02 15.34
CA PHE A 684 -5.08 5.75 14.82
C PHE A 684 -5.49 6.93 15.70
N ILE A 685 -5.30 6.85 17.02
CA ILE A 685 -5.48 7.99 17.94
C ILE A 685 -4.49 9.10 17.56
N GLY A 686 -3.21 8.76 17.38
CA GLY A 686 -2.19 9.74 17.04
C GLY A 686 -2.38 10.37 15.65
N ILE A 687 -2.92 9.63 14.66
CA ILE A 687 -3.32 10.22 13.37
C ILE A 687 -4.43 11.26 13.55
N LYS A 688 -5.42 10.98 14.40
CA LYS A 688 -6.47 11.96 14.71
C LYS A 688 -5.86 13.20 15.39
N GLU A 689 -5.02 13.00 16.40
CA GLU A 689 -4.34 14.09 17.12
C GLU A 689 -3.45 14.93 16.20
N TYR A 690 -2.80 14.32 15.20
CA TYR A 690 -2.05 15.03 14.17
C TYR A 690 -2.94 16.02 13.41
N TYR A 691 -4.11 15.58 12.95
CA TYR A 691 -5.04 16.43 12.22
C TYR A 691 -5.77 17.45 13.11
N ASP A 692 -5.97 17.15 14.40
CA ASP A 692 -6.48 18.12 15.37
C ASP A 692 -5.46 19.26 15.59
N ARG A 693 -4.15 18.93 15.64
CA ARG A 693 -3.07 19.90 15.83
C ARG A 693 -2.68 20.65 14.56
N PHE A 694 -2.71 19.98 13.42
CA PHE A 694 -2.32 20.52 12.12
C PHE A 694 -3.44 20.31 11.08
N PRO A 695 -4.53 21.08 11.14
CA PRO A 695 -5.64 20.94 10.19
C PRO A 695 -5.21 21.21 8.74
N GLU A 696 -5.74 20.41 7.82
CA GLU A 696 -5.66 20.46 6.35
C GLU A 696 -7.09 20.51 5.76
N PRO A 697 -7.90 21.55 6.06
CA PRO A 697 -9.28 21.63 5.59
C PRO A 697 -9.37 21.82 4.07
N THR A 698 -10.51 21.44 3.51
CA THR A 698 -10.88 21.69 2.11
C THR A 698 -11.17 23.18 1.87
N TYR A 699 -11.12 23.60 0.60
CA TYR A 699 -11.50 24.96 0.21
C TYR A 699 -12.94 25.29 0.58
N TYR A 700 -13.85 24.30 0.51
CA TYR A 700 -15.23 24.50 0.91
C TYR A 700 -15.37 24.78 2.41
N GLU A 701 -14.71 24.00 3.27
CA GLU A 701 -14.74 24.21 4.72
C GLU A 701 -14.15 25.58 5.10
N ARG A 702 -13.04 25.97 4.44
CA ARG A 702 -12.44 27.30 4.63
C ARG A 702 -13.36 28.42 4.15
N ALA A 703 -14.02 28.26 3.01
CA ALA A 703 -14.98 29.23 2.49
C ALA A 703 -16.21 29.41 3.39
N ASN A 704 -16.62 28.38 4.14
CA ASN A 704 -17.83 28.43 4.97
C ASN A 704 -17.55 28.49 6.48
N SER A 705 -16.29 28.63 6.89
CA SER A 705 -15.86 28.57 8.30
C SER A 705 -16.52 29.59 9.25
N ASP A 706 -16.98 30.74 8.73
CA ASP A 706 -17.68 31.76 9.53
C ASP A 706 -19.16 31.42 9.79
N GLN A 707 -19.71 30.49 9.03
CA GLN A 707 -21.06 30.01 9.17
C GLN A 707 -20.98 28.71 9.97
N ASN A 708 -21.53 28.66 11.20
CA ASN A 708 -21.60 27.46 12.05
C ASN A 708 -22.44 26.31 11.43
N TYR A 709 -22.23 25.99 10.15
CA TYR A 709 -22.81 24.85 9.47
C TYR A 709 -22.04 23.60 9.88
N PRO A 710 -22.72 22.51 10.25
CA PRO A 710 -22.06 21.22 10.37
C PRO A 710 -21.49 20.85 9.00
N ILE A 711 -20.20 20.47 8.95
CA ILE A 711 -19.53 19.94 7.76
C ILE A 711 -20.41 18.84 7.18
N GLN A 712 -20.83 18.95 5.91
CA GLN A 712 -21.68 17.92 5.33
C GLN A 712 -20.87 16.63 5.15
N ASP A 713 -21.54 15.47 5.26
CA ASP A 713 -20.86 14.18 5.29
C ASP A 713 -20.04 13.86 4.02
N ASP A 714 -20.35 14.52 2.90
CA ASP A 714 -19.71 14.31 1.59
C ASP A 714 -18.57 15.29 1.24
N GLU A 715 -18.31 16.32 2.05
CA GLU A 715 -17.39 17.40 1.68
C GLU A 715 -15.92 17.10 2.00
N HIS A 716 -15.67 16.49 3.16
CA HIS A 716 -14.37 15.97 3.55
C HIS A 716 -14.42 14.45 3.60
N LEU A 717 -13.52 13.78 2.88
CA LEU A 717 -13.50 12.32 2.84
C LEU A 717 -12.79 11.72 4.08
N PRO A 718 -13.11 10.48 4.49
CA PRO A 718 -12.52 9.87 5.68
C PRO A 718 -11.03 9.56 5.48
N ILE A 719 -10.21 9.93 6.47
CA ILE A 719 -8.77 9.67 6.49
C ILE A 719 -8.45 8.61 7.54
N TYR A 720 -7.73 7.55 7.15
CA TYR A 720 -7.26 6.50 8.07
C TYR A 720 -5.75 6.52 8.26
N TYR A 721 -5.01 6.77 7.19
CA TYR A 721 -3.55 6.59 7.15
C TYR A 721 -2.81 7.79 6.59
N SER A 722 -3.42 8.49 5.63
CA SER A 722 -2.79 9.60 4.92
C SER A 722 -2.26 10.65 5.89
N ASN A 723 -1.02 11.09 5.68
CA ASN A 723 -0.37 12.14 6.46
C ASN A 723 0.77 12.75 5.64
N LEU A 724 1.35 13.86 6.12
CA LEU A 724 2.39 14.58 5.40
C LEU A 724 3.63 13.71 5.08
N MET A 725 4.12 12.94 6.05
CA MET A 725 5.31 12.12 5.88
C MET A 725 5.11 11.07 4.78
N GLU A 726 3.97 10.40 4.80
CA GLU A 726 3.55 9.45 3.78
C GLU A 726 3.50 10.12 2.38
N LYS A 727 2.91 11.31 2.27
CA LYS A 727 2.82 12.06 1.00
C LYS A 727 4.19 12.53 0.49
N LEU A 728 5.15 12.81 1.37
CA LEU A 728 6.47 13.32 1.01
C LEU A 728 7.43 12.25 0.47
N LEU A 729 7.37 11.01 0.96
CA LEU A 729 8.31 9.95 0.59
C LEU A 729 8.55 9.80 -0.94
N PRO A 730 7.53 9.67 -1.80
CA PRO A 730 7.76 9.54 -3.24
C PRO A 730 8.36 10.80 -3.89
N ILE A 731 8.11 11.98 -3.31
CA ILE A 731 8.65 13.26 -3.79
C ILE A 731 10.13 13.38 -3.42
N VAL A 732 10.48 12.97 -2.20
CA VAL A 732 11.87 12.98 -1.72
C VAL A 732 12.76 12.05 -2.55
N ASP A 733 12.27 10.87 -2.91
CA ASP A 733 12.97 9.99 -3.87
C ASP A 733 13.24 10.72 -5.18
N HIS A 734 12.26 11.47 -5.68
CA HIS A 734 12.44 12.24 -6.91
C HIS A 734 13.47 13.36 -6.74
N ILE A 735 13.45 14.10 -5.62
CA ILE A 735 14.46 15.14 -5.29
C ILE A 735 15.87 14.55 -5.37
N PHE A 736 16.13 13.43 -4.69
CA PHE A 736 17.45 12.80 -4.72
C PHE A 736 17.84 12.33 -6.11
N HIS A 737 16.93 11.75 -6.86
CA HIS A 737 17.25 11.36 -8.23
C HIS A 737 17.58 12.56 -9.12
N ARG A 738 16.90 13.69 -8.97
CA ARG A 738 17.19 14.92 -9.72
C ARG A 738 18.52 15.53 -9.31
N ALA A 739 18.85 15.51 -8.02
CA ALA A 739 20.15 15.94 -7.51
C ALA A 739 21.30 15.09 -8.10
N ILE A 740 21.11 13.77 -8.17
CA ILE A 740 22.08 12.85 -8.81
C ILE A 740 22.22 13.16 -10.31
N GLU A 741 21.11 13.40 -11.02
CA GLU A 741 21.12 13.76 -12.44
C GLU A 741 21.83 15.09 -12.72
N GLN A 742 21.78 16.04 -11.79
CA GLN A 742 22.48 17.33 -11.88
C GLN A 742 23.90 17.27 -11.32
N GLU A 743 24.38 16.10 -10.91
CA GLU A 743 25.73 15.91 -10.36
C GLU A 743 26.02 16.84 -9.16
N LEU A 744 25.01 17.10 -8.32
CA LEU A 744 25.20 17.90 -7.10
C LEU A 744 26.19 17.23 -6.13
N HIS A 745 26.85 18.04 -5.30
CA HIS A 745 27.89 17.58 -4.38
C HIS A 745 27.39 17.45 -2.92
N ASP A 746 28.31 17.13 -2.01
CA ASP A 746 28.04 16.85 -0.59
C ASP A 746 27.29 17.97 0.14
N ASP A 747 27.48 19.23 -0.27
CA ASP A 747 26.80 20.41 0.30
C ASP A 747 25.26 20.38 0.13
N PHE A 748 24.78 19.60 -0.85
CA PHE A 748 23.36 19.30 -0.99
C PHE A 748 22.98 18.02 -0.25
N PHE A 749 23.71 16.93 -0.49
CA PHE A 749 23.33 15.60 0.00
C PHE A 749 23.46 15.46 1.52
N PHE A 750 24.57 15.89 2.13
CA PHE A 750 24.79 15.71 3.56
C PHE A 750 23.67 16.30 4.44
N PRO A 751 23.26 17.57 4.28
CA PRO A 751 22.21 18.15 5.12
C PRO A 751 20.82 17.56 4.80
N MET A 752 20.52 17.30 3.53
CA MET A 752 19.25 16.68 3.11
C MET A 752 19.09 15.26 3.67
N VAL A 753 20.12 14.43 3.55
CA VAL A 753 20.14 13.07 4.06
C VAL A 753 20.05 13.07 5.57
N THR A 754 20.81 13.92 6.26
CA THR A 754 20.77 14.03 7.73
C THR A 754 19.36 14.34 8.22
N ARG A 755 18.67 15.30 7.60
CA ARG A 755 17.29 15.65 7.96
C ARG A 755 16.30 14.55 7.62
N LEU A 756 16.37 14.01 6.40
CA LEU A 756 15.34 13.11 5.86
C LEU A 756 15.55 11.65 6.27
N THR A 757 16.69 11.27 6.86
CA THR A 757 16.92 9.90 7.37
C THR A 757 15.82 9.46 8.34
N ALA A 758 15.32 10.36 9.19
CA ALA A 758 14.22 10.05 10.09
C ALA A 758 12.91 9.73 9.34
N VAL A 759 12.64 10.46 8.24
CA VAL A 759 11.50 10.24 7.34
C VAL A 759 11.68 8.93 6.54
N TYR A 760 12.90 8.59 6.14
CA TYR A 760 13.18 7.36 5.38
C TYR A 760 12.98 6.06 6.16
N LYS A 761 12.94 6.08 7.50
CA LYS A 761 12.55 4.91 8.32
C LYS A 761 11.15 4.39 7.99
N TYR A 762 10.33 5.24 7.37
CA TYR A 762 8.95 4.95 6.96
C TYR A 762 8.85 4.55 5.49
N HIS A 763 9.97 4.56 4.75
CA HIS A 763 10.02 4.20 3.34
C HIS A 763 9.78 2.70 3.11
N ARG A 764 9.07 2.36 2.02
CA ARG A 764 8.63 0.98 1.73
C ARG A 764 9.73 0.05 1.24
N LYS A 765 10.76 0.60 0.61
CA LYS A 765 11.90 -0.12 0.05
C LYS A 765 13.20 0.51 0.55
N LEU A 766 13.85 -0.07 1.55
CA LEU A 766 15.20 0.38 1.93
C LEU A 766 16.27 0.02 0.90
N TYR A 767 15.98 -0.93 -0.01
CA TYR A 767 16.96 -1.47 -0.95
C TYR A 767 17.45 -0.50 -2.04
N TYR A 768 16.71 0.58 -2.35
CA TYR A 768 17.08 1.47 -3.47
C TYR A 768 17.86 2.70 -3.06
N ILE A 769 17.78 3.09 -1.78
CA ILE A 769 18.61 4.15 -1.24
C ILE A 769 19.16 3.64 0.09
N ASN A 770 20.12 2.72 0.00
CA ASN A 770 21.12 2.64 1.05
C ASN A 770 21.85 3.98 0.98
N LEU A 771 21.36 4.98 1.72
CA LEU A 771 21.98 6.30 1.89
C LEU A 771 23.44 6.13 2.36
N LYS A 772 23.74 5.03 3.06
CA LYS A 772 25.10 4.57 3.36
C LYS A 772 25.95 4.24 2.14
N CYS A 773 25.38 3.72 1.05
CA CYS A 773 26.10 3.46 -0.20
C CYS A 773 26.30 4.75 -1.02
N ILE A 774 25.46 5.78 -0.88
CA ILE A 774 25.74 7.09 -1.48
C ILE A 774 26.91 7.77 -0.75
N SER A 775 27.01 7.62 0.58
CA SER A 775 28.17 8.12 1.33
C SER A 775 29.46 7.29 1.17
N ILE A 776 29.39 6.07 0.62
CA ILE A 776 30.55 5.15 0.51
C ILE A 776 30.95 4.88 -0.96
N GLY A 777 30.05 5.08 -1.93
CA GLY A 777 30.22 4.66 -3.32
C GLY A 777 30.37 5.77 -4.36
N TYR A 778 30.38 7.05 -3.98
CA TYR A 778 30.72 8.16 -4.89
C TYR A 778 32.23 8.36 -5.09
N PHE A 779 33.06 7.46 -4.54
CA PHE A 779 34.49 7.33 -4.87
C PHE A 779 34.83 5.86 -5.11
N GLN A 780 34.60 5.37 -6.34
CA GLN A 780 35.47 4.41 -7.03
C GLN A 780 35.24 4.43 -8.53
#